data_AF-A0AAD2FYR7-F1
#
_entry.id   AF-A0AAD2FYR7-F1
#
_cell.length_a   1.000
_cell.length_b   1.000
_cell.length_c   1.000
_cell.angle_alpha   90.00
_cell.angle_beta   90.00
_cell.angle_gamma   90.00
#
_symmetry.space_group_name_H-M   'P 1'
#
loop_
_entity.id
_entity.type
_entity.pdbx_description
1 polymer ?
#
loop_
_entity_poly.entity_id
_entity_poly.type
_entity_poly.pdbx_seq_one_letter_code
_entity_poly.pdbx_strand_id
1 'polypeptide(L)'
;MSGLARLRIVAINDVYELHNLPKLQTFLSRLTSEPSAVTLAGDFLSPSTLSSVDGGRGMVSTLRATGVTHVSLGNHEQDLRLESLHDRLASLSKSVNVINSNMRENIPDKAQWMTEVTVPYSLITSPCNRVRVALLGLLSDEPGIFRDNTFKGVPVSDVIETYAKMYNEIVPNIADACIPLTHQSMTRDKELAESMLDLHGGKGVIIGGHEHEPLDELVGNGSDGDSIRILKAGMDSMAASVIDLSYDVTENERPTTVAVDYKLEPLVDIEPSEVLQQIVDKHMSVIKALDGEHIINSDTAHMLPPGALLSSKRTRFEQTTVGSIFLQLLKEEMDADVAIVNGACIKGGTDYYDGKMTYAQLKKELPFPTKMIVVIMKRWELQDAIDYSRTSTEGNAENENGEIPRRGYLQVDWDYDQVGYLGSPDDDLKVALPRNLLNGFCKIKPLMKIGDRLKQDKIFPGDDDYVPAINLVTRYACKNRWSQMIGDIDDFDQFDLDGNGVLDRTEVKLLMEKFLGHEPADFVVDDMIAALDADENGVIDKDCSYPSQQAPRLKQYTQAIIPQEHPASVVIDTTRKISAKRNMMGRRFPTLLITTIVALQCLTALGFQQQVAHTSIAGRKITLPSVNPRPEHGSISSFCNTRSHRINRSRLSTATTSAEENPKVPFPLVLWRFTRPHTIIGSALAIPALHVLAAPTYASAFTARSLTSMIFAMIPALLMNLYITGLNQVTDVEIDKVNKPNLPIAAGDLSLRAGVATVVLSLILSLLMGVSHPVLGSQGLNVALWFSGILGTLYSLEPFRLKRFPFLAAFCIVSVRGAVINAGFFAHAKAAAFGQTTTVMDCLVGDRRCLLSSLYFAIFGVVIALMKDVPDVKGDALSNVRTFSVRLGQKRVFGLMCRLLAFTFFTVGASFLRGSLLARQSAPLFIGRAIVGLSSVMAGVSVQKEAAPVDAEDPKEVYNFYMHLWKLFYLSYLVLPFAR
;
A
#
# COMPACT_ATOMS: atom_id res chain seq x y z
N MET A 1 -6.80 40.67 41.24
CA MET A 1 -5.61 39.76 41.31
C MET A 1 -5.52 38.99 40.00
N SER A 2 -4.46 39.12 39.21
CA SER A 2 -4.28 38.29 37.99
C SER A 2 -3.95 36.85 38.38
N GLY A 3 -4.51 35.88 37.67
CA GLY A 3 -4.25 34.46 37.92
C GLY A 3 -4.38 33.65 36.64
N LEU A 4 -3.48 32.69 36.44
CA LEU A 4 -3.55 31.76 35.31
C LEU A 4 -4.56 30.66 35.58
N ALA A 5 -5.57 30.55 34.71
CA ALA A 5 -6.47 29.40 34.67
C ALA A 5 -5.99 28.41 33.61
N ARG A 6 -6.03 27.11 33.90
CA ARG A 6 -5.65 26.06 32.95
C ARG A 6 -6.83 25.16 32.64
N LEU A 7 -6.97 24.78 31.38
CA LEU A 7 -7.97 23.86 30.88
C LEU A 7 -7.27 22.77 30.06
N ARG A 8 -7.55 21.50 30.37
CA ARG A 8 -6.94 20.35 29.69
C ARG A 8 -7.96 19.64 28.81
N ILE A 9 -7.58 19.37 27.56
CA ILE A 9 -8.34 18.53 26.63
C ILE A 9 -7.46 17.35 26.22
N VAL A 10 -8.05 16.15 26.20
CA VAL A 10 -7.43 14.96 25.59
C VAL A 10 -8.20 14.65 24.32
N ALA A 11 -7.52 14.67 23.17
CA ALA A 11 -8.17 14.50 21.87
C ALA A 11 -7.66 13.26 21.13
N ILE A 12 -8.60 12.56 20.50
CA ILE A 12 -8.40 11.48 19.53
C ILE A 12 -9.28 11.77 18.29
N ASN A 13 -9.07 11.07 17.20
CA ASN A 13 -9.83 11.19 15.97
C ASN A 13 -9.76 9.87 15.18
N ASP A 14 -10.71 9.65 14.26
CA ASP A 14 -10.71 8.55 13.28
C ASP A 14 -10.53 7.17 13.94
N VAL A 15 -11.54 6.71 14.69
CA VAL A 15 -11.48 5.46 15.45
C VAL A 15 -12.37 4.40 14.82
N TYR A 16 -11.77 3.54 14.02
CA TYR A 16 -12.48 2.46 13.31
C TYR A 16 -12.42 1.14 14.08
N GLU A 17 -11.42 0.97 14.93
CA GLU A 17 -11.15 -0.26 15.65
C GLU A 17 -11.13 -0.06 17.18
N LEU A 18 -11.68 -1.03 17.92
CA LEU A 18 -11.85 -0.92 19.39
C LEU A 18 -10.57 -1.17 20.21
N HIS A 19 -9.55 -1.79 19.61
CA HIS A 19 -8.46 -2.45 20.33
C HIS A 19 -7.60 -1.52 21.20
N ASN A 20 -7.51 -0.23 20.90
CA ASN A 20 -6.73 0.73 21.69
C ASN A 20 -7.59 1.56 22.67
N LEU A 21 -8.92 1.49 22.62
CA LEU A 21 -9.78 2.20 23.56
C LEU A 21 -9.56 1.77 25.03
N PRO A 22 -9.34 0.48 25.35
CA PRO A 22 -8.89 0.04 26.68
C PRO A 22 -7.61 0.73 27.16
N LYS A 23 -6.67 1.00 26.25
CA LYS A 23 -5.40 1.67 26.56
C LYS A 23 -5.59 3.16 26.80
N LEU A 24 -6.48 3.80 26.02
CA LEU A 24 -6.90 5.18 26.26
C LEU A 24 -7.51 5.32 27.65
N GLN A 25 -8.40 4.41 28.07
CA GLN A 25 -8.99 4.46 29.41
C GLN A 25 -7.91 4.34 30.51
N THR A 26 -6.94 3.43 30.35
CA THR A 26 -5.79 3.35 31.28
C THR A 26 -4.99 4.65 31.28
N PHE A 27 -4.72 5.24 30.12
CA PHE A 27 -4.01 6.50 30.01
C PHE A 27 -4.74 7.63 30.75
N LEU A 28 -6.05 7.78 30.53
CA LEU A 28 -6.88 8.79 31.20
C LEU A 28 -6.84 8.61 32.72
N SER A 29 -6.88 7.38 33.22
CA SER A 29 -6.80 7.08 34.65
C SER A 29 -5.45 7.43 35.30
N ARG A 30 -4.38 7.53 34.51
CA ARG A 30 -3.02 7.87 34.97
C ARG A 30 -2.72 9.36 34.92
N LEU A 31 -3.62 10.18 34.39
CA LEU A 31 -3.43 11.63 34.36
C LEU A 31 -3.43 12.19 35.78
N THR A 32 -2.49 13.11 36.06
CA THR A 32 -2.36 13.77 37.37
C THR A 32 -3.51 14.72 37.69
N SER A 33 -4.24 15.16 36.66
CA SER A 33 -5.43 16.00 36.75
C SER A 33 -6.45 15.52 35.74
N GLU A 34 -7.70 15.45 36.17
CA GLU A 34 -8.82 15.09 35.29
C GLU A 34 -8.95 16.11 34.14
N PRO A 35 -9.06 15.66 32.88
CA PRO A 35 -9.25 16.56 31.75
C PRO A 35 -10.64 17.20 31.78
N SER A 36 -10.75 18.46 31.37
CA SER A 36 -12.04 19.15 31.20
C SER A 36 -12.86 18.57 30.05
N ALA A 37 -12.20 17.93 29.07
CA ALA A 37 -12.85 17.17 28.01
C ALA A 37 -11.93 16.07 27.46
N VAL A 38 -12.55 14.95 27.11
CA VAL A 38 -11.99 13.92 26.23
C VAL A 38 -12.80 13.91 24.94
N THR A 39 -12.18 14.29 23.83
CA THR A 39 -12.86 14.56 22.54
C THR A 39 -12.48 13.53 21.48
N LEU A 40 -13.45 13.12 20.67
CA LEU A 40 -13.23 12.35 19.44
C LEU A 40 -13.70 13.17 18.22
N ALA A 41 -12.78 13.55 17.34
CA ALA A 41 -13.09 14.37 16.18
C ALA A 41 -13.48 13.53 14.94
N GLY A 42 -14.75 13.07 14.90
CA GLY A 42 -15.38 12.37 13.76
C GLY A 42 -14.84 10.98 13.43
N ASP A 43 -15.57 10.31 12.53
CA ASP A 43 -15.24 9.02 11.92
C ASP A 43 -14.99 7.91 12.94
N PHE A 44 -16.08 7.45 13.56
CA PHE A 44 -16.04 6.37 14.54
C PHE A 44 -17.02 5.23 14.25
N LEU A 45 -18.13 5.47 13.53
CA LEU A 45 -19.10 4.40 13.25
C LEU A 45 -18.74 3.58 12.01
N SER A 46 -18.02 4.12 11.05
CA SER A 46 -17.64 3.48 9.78
C SER A 46 -16.25 3.95 9.34
N PRO A 47 -15.45 3.19 8.55
CA PRO A 47 -15.72 1.87 7.97
C PRO A 47 -15.27 0.68 8.83
N SER A 48 -15.72 0.62 10.08
CA SER A 48 -15.46 -0.50 10.97
C SER A 48 -16.07 -1.82 10.49
N THR A 49 -15.30 -2.90 10.56
CA THR A 49 -15.80 -4.26 10.31
C THR A 49 -16.86 -4.64 11.33
N LEU A 50 -16.65 -4.30 12.60
CA LEU A 50 -17.61 -4.56 13.67
C LEU A 50 -18.93 -3.86 13.40
N SER A 51 -18.88 -2.57 13.07
CA SER A 51 -20.08 -1.80 12.73
C SER A 51 -20.82 -2.32 11.50
N SER A 52 -20.14 -3.05 10.61
CA SER A 52 -20.78 -3.69 9.47
C SER A 52 -21.63 -4.90 9.87
N VAL A 53 -21.33 -5.50 11.03
CA VAL A 53 -22.04 -6.65 11.60
C VAL A 53 -23.12 -6.21 12.57
N ASP A 54 -22.81 -5.30 13.49
CA ASP A 54 -23.68 -4.92 14.61
C ASP A 54 -24.34 -3.52 14.45
N GLY A 55 -24.10 -2.86 13.33
CA GLY A 55 -24.61 -1.51 13.08
C GLY A 55 -24.01 -0.43 14.00
N GLY A 56 -22.83 -0.64 14.55
CA GLY A 56 -22.08 0.30 15.40
C GLY A 56 -22.34 0.19 16.90
N ARG A 57 -23.08 -0.85 17.36
CA ARG A 57 -23.44 -1.01 18.78
C ARG A 57 -22.22 -1.18 19.68
N GLY A 58 -21.28 -2.04 19.28
CA GLY A 58 -20.05 -2.30 20.01
C GLY A 58 -19.16 -1.07 20.11
N MET A 59 -19.10 -0.25 19.05
CA MET A 59 -18.40 1.04 19.07
C MET A 59 -19.03 1.99 20.09
N VAL A 60 -20.34 2.24 20.00
CA VAL A 60 -21.05 3.12 20.94
C VAL A 60 -20.90 2.63 22.37
N SER A 61 -21.10 1.33 22.61
CA SER A 61 -20.93 0.71 23.93
C SER A 61 -19.53 0.91 24.49
N THR A 62 -18.50 0.76 23.65
CA THR A 62 -17.10 0.92 24.08
C THR A 62 -16.79 2.39 24.34
N LEU A 63 -17.14 3.31 23.43
CA LEU A 63 -16.91 4.75 23.60
C LEU A 63 -17.52 5.31 24.88
N ARG A 64 -18.76 4.91 25.20
CA ARG A 64 -19.45 5.30 26.45
C ARG A 64 -18.70 4.82 27.71
N ALA A 65 -18.03 3.68 27.63
CA ALA A 65 -17.25 3.12 28.73
C ALA A 65 -15.80 3.65 28.77
N THR A 66 -15.24 4.13 27.65
CA THR A 66 -13.84 4.60 27.56
C THR A 66 -13.54 5.84 28.40
N GLY A 67 -14.55 6.68 28.65
CA GLY A 67 -14.36 8.00 29.24
C GLY A 67 -14.26 9.12 28.19
N VAL A 68 -14.64 8.85 26.93
CA VAL A 68 -14.88 9.90 25.94
C VAL A 68 -16.09 10.70 26.37
N THR A 69 -15.98 12.02 26.32
CA THR A 69 -17.00 12.95 26.82
C THR A 69 -17.71 13.71 25.70
N HIS A 70 -17.02 13.91 24.58
CA HIS A 70 -17.53 14.67 23.44
C HIS A 70 -17.12 14.00 22.14
N VAL A 71 -18.01 14.00 21.16
CA VAL A 71 -17.69 13.58 19.78
C VAL A 71 -18.23 14.63 18.80
N SER A 72 -17.53 14.84 17.69
CA SER A 72 -18.10 15.48 16.50
C SER A 72 -18.44 14.44 15.45
N LEU A 73 -19.31 14.78 14.50
CA LEU A 73 -19.58 13.94 13.33
C LEU A 73 -18.44 14.08 12.32
N GLY A 74 -18.09 12.97 11.67
CA GLY A 74 -17.23 12.89 10.50
C GLY A 74 -18.01 12.46 9.25
N ASN A 75 -17.32 12.35 8.12
CA ASN A 75 -17.95 12.02 6.85
C ASN A 75 -18.44 10.58 6.80
N HIS A 76 -17.78 9.63 7.47
CA HIS A 76 -18.13 8.21 7.43
C HIS A 76 -19.34 7.87 8.29
N GLU A 77 -19.81 8.74 9.19
CA GLU A 77 -21.10 8.51 9.88
C GLU A 77 -22.28 8.39 8.89
N GLN A 78 -22.18 8.95 7.69
CA GLN A 78 -23.18 8.79 6.63
C GLN A 78 -23.23 7.37 6.04
N ASP A 79 -22.26 6.51 6.29
CA ASP A 79 -22.23 5.16 5.71
C ASP A 79 -23.25 4.23 6.37
N LEU A 80 -23.71 4.58 7.58
CA LEU A 80 -24.78 3.88 8.29
C LEU A 80 -26.14 4.29 7.75
N ARG A 81 -27.11 3.38 7.72
CA ARG A 81 -28.50 3.74 7.40
C ARG A 81 -29.02 4.80 8.37
N LEU A 82 -29.94 5.65 7.91
CA LEU A 82 -30.40 6.79 8.68
C LEU A 82 -31.02 6.38 10.03
N GLU A 83 -31.80 5.30 10.04
CA GLU A 83 -32.38 4.69 11.25
C GLU A 83 -31.29 4.16 12.20
N SER A 84 -30.35 3.37 11.68
CA SER A 84 -29.24 2.87 12.51
C SER A 84 -28.39 4.01 13.08
N LEU A 85 -28.12 5.04 12.28
CA LEU A 85 -27.38 6.22 12.73
C LEU A 85 -28.15 6.95 13.85
N HIS A 86 -29.47 7.12 13.71
CA HIS A 86 -30.34 7.65 14.75
C HIS A 86 -30.16 6.89 16.06
N ASP A 87 -30.32 5.58 16.05
CA ASP A 87 -30.27 4.77 17.27
C ASP A 87 -28.88 4.78 17.91
N ARG A 88 -27.81 4.81 17.10
CA ARG A 88 -26.44 4.90 17.61
C ARG A 88 -26.15 6.25 18.24
N LEU A 89 -26.54 7.34 17.59
CA LEU A 89 -26.34 8.69 18.14
C LEU A 89 -27.24 8.94 19.35
N ALA A 90 -28.49 8.45 19.35
CA ALA A 90 -29.40 8.50 20.49
C ALA A 90 -28.88 7.69 21.69
N SER A 91 -28.26 6.53 21.45
CA SER A 91 -27.63 5.75 22.53
C SER A 91 -26.35 6.40 23.05
N LEU A 92 -25.53 6.97 22.15
CA LEU A 92 -24.29 7.65 22.50
C LEU A 92 -24.56 8.93 23.30
N SER A 93 -25.57 9.71 22.90
CA SER A 93 -25.96 10.99 23.51
C SER A 93 -26.41 10.87 24.98
N LYS A 94 -26.76 9.66 25.44
CA LYS A 94 -27.10 9.39 26.85
C LYS A 94 -25.94 9.64 27.83
N SER A 95 -24.69 9.56 27.37
CA SER A 95 -23.52 9.79 28.24
C SER A 95 -22.37 10.54 27.59
N VAL A 96 -22.45 10.84 26.30
CA VAL A 96 -21.41 11.53 25.52
C VAL A 96 -22.06 12.65 24.73
N ASN A 97 -21.53 13.85 24.80
CA ASN A 97 -22.07 14.98 24.04
C ASN A 97 -21.72 14.84 22.55
N VAL A 98 -22.72 14.60 21.71
CA VAL A 98 -22.56 14.59 20.25
C VAL A 98 -22.74 16.01 19.74
N ILE A 99 -21.68 16.63 19.22
CA ILE A 99 -21.69 18.03 18.79
C ILE A 99 -21.81 18.12 17.27
N ASN A 100 -22.78 18.88 16.79
CA ASN A 100 -22.87 19.30 15.40
C ASN A 100 -23.40 20.73 15.29
N SER A 101 -22.55 21.60 14.72
CA SER A 101 -22.75 23.04 14.62
C SER A 101 -23.28 23.47 13.24
N ASN A 102 -22.87 22.78 12.15
CA ASN A 102 -23.12 23.22 10.77
C ASN A 102 -24.10 22.35 9.96
N MET A 103 -24.84 21.43 10.59
CA MET A 103 -25.98 20.73 9.97
C MET A 103 -27.26 21.00 10.76
N ARG A 104 -27.65 22.28 10.81
CA ARG A 104 -28.74 22.78 11.67
C ARG A 104 -29.91 23.39 10.93
N GLU A 105 -29.73 23.75 9.67
CA GLU A 105 -30.71 24.50 8.87
C GLU A 105 -31.25 23.63 7.73
N ASN A 106 -32.53 23.81 7.40
CA ASN A 106 -33.21 23.10 6.29
C ASN A 106 -33.10 21.55 6.38
N ILE A 107 -33.17 21.01 7.59
CA ILE A 107 -33.10 19.56 7.84
C ILE A 107 -34.39 18.89 7.32
N PRO A 108 -34.30 17.86 6.46
CA PRO A 108 -35.46 17.12 5.98
C PRO A 108 -36.21 16.41 7.12
N ASP A 109 -37.52 16.21 6.96
CA ASP A 109 -38.39 15.56 7.97
C ASP A 109 -37.85 14.23 8.49
N LYS A 110 -37.34 13.38 7.58
CA LYS A 110 -36.75 12.07 7.92
C LYS A 110 -35.50 12.14 8.81
N ALA A 111 -34.87 13.31 8.94
CA ALA A 111 -33.62 13.52 9.66
C ALA A 111 -33.75 14.55 10.80
N GLN A 112 -34.97 15.01 11.15
CA GLN A 112 -35.17 16.01 12.20
C GLN A 112 -34.64 15.55 13.58
N TRP A 113 -34.67 14.25 13.84
CA TRP A 113 -34.11 13.62 15.03
C TRP A 113 -32.64 14.00 15.29
N MET A 114 -31.87 14.39 14.26
CA MET A 114 -30.47 14.80 14.43
C MET A 114 -30.34 16.00 15.37
N THR A 115 -31.33 16.90 15.39
CA THR A 115 -31.32 18.06 16.30
C THR A 115 -31.61 17.71 17.74
N GLU A 116 -32.23 16.56 17.99
CA GLU A 116 -32.56 16.05 19.32
C GLU A 116 -31.38 15.31 19.94
N VAL A 117 -30.61 14.58 19.12
CA VAL A 117 -29.48 13.76 19.58
C VAL A 117 -28.12 14.47 19.48
N THR A 118 -28.06 15.63 18.82
CA THR A 118 -26.85 16.46 18.74
C THR A 118 -27.06 17.84 19.35
N VAL A 119 -26.01 18.39 19.96
CA VAL A 119 -25.98 19.76 20.51
C VAL A 119 -25.18 20.71 19.60
N PRO A 120 -25.56 22.00 19.50
CA PRO A 120 -24.90 22.92 18.57
C PRO A 120 -23.48 23.26 19.03
N TYR A 121 -23.29 23.28 20.35
CA TYR A 121 -22.02 23.44 21.03
C TYR A 121 -22.11 22.80 22.41
N SER A 122 -20.95 22.54 23.02
CA SER A 122 -20.87 22.10 24.42
C SER A 122 -19.97 23.05 25.21
N LEU A 123 -20.36 23.40 26.44
CA LEU A 123 -19.57 24.26 27.31
C LEU A 123 -18.72 23.41 28.25
N ILE A 124 -17.41 23.63 28.22
CA ILE A 124 -16.45 23.03 29.15
C ILE A 124 -15.85 24.13 30.02
N THR A 125 -15.55 23.81 31.28
CA THR A 125 -15.09 24.79 32.26
C THR A 125 -13.73 24.38 32.83
N SER A 126 -12.87 25.36 33.10
CA SER A 126 -11.62 25.11 33.82
C SER A 126 -11.89 24.60 35.24
N PRO A 127 -11.01 23.78 35.85
CA PRO A 127 -11.23 23.24 37.20
C PRO A 127 -11.42 24.31 38.28
N CYS A 128 -10.94 25.53 38.06
CA CYS A 128 -11.14 26.66 38.98
C CYS A 128 -12.45 27.44 38.74
N ASN A 129 -13.29 27.02 37.78
CA ASN A 129 -14.56 27.64 37.40
C ASN A 129 -14.45 29.11 36.96
N ARG A 130 -13.28 29.54 36.46
CA ARG A 130 -13.05 30.93 36.03
C ARG A 130 -13.06 31.14 34.52
N VAL A 131 -12.99 30.07 33.74
CA VAL A 131 -12.95 30.12 32.27
C VAL A 131 -13.90 29.08 31.72
N ARG A 132 -14.77 29.49 30.80
CA ARG A 132 -15.70 28.64 30.05
C ARG A 132 -15.34 28.67 28.58
N VAL A 133 -15.27 27.52 27.95
CA VAL A 133 -14.93 27.38 26.53
C VAL A 133 -16.05 26.60 25.83
N ALA A 134 -16.48 27.09 24.67
CA ALA A 134 -17.44 26.40 23.84
C ALA A 134 -16.75 25.50 22.80
N LEU A 135 -17.03 24.22 22.82
CA LEU A 135 -16.65 23.27 21.78
C LEU A 135 -17.68 23.31 20.66
N LEU A 136 -17.22 23.51 19.42
CA LEU A 136 -18.04 23.55 18.21
C LEU A 136 -17.72 22.31 17.35
N GLY A 137 -18.72 21.62 16.81
CA GLY A 137 -18.53 20.42 15.98
C GLY A 137 -18.75 20.76 14.51
N LEU A 138 -17.69 20.88 13.72
CA LEU A 138 -17.74 21.34 12.34
C LEU A 138 -17.35 20.20 11.38
N LEU A 139 -18.33 19.71 10.63
CA LEU A 139 -18.12 18.71 9.57
C LEU A 139 -17.73 19.42 8.28
N SER A 140 -16.81 18.84 7.50
CA SER A 140 -16.36 19.47 6.27
C SER A 140 -17.50 19.79 5.29
N ASP A 141 -17.44 20.98 4.71
CA ASP A 141 -18.30 21.51 3.65
C ASP A 141 -17.63 21.44 2.27
N GLU A 142 -16.44 20.82 2.17
CA GLU A 142 -15.68 20.78 0.93
C GLU A 142 -16.42 20.00 -0.18
N PRO A 143 -16.50 20.54 -1.41
CA PRO A 143 -17.16 19.85 -2.51
C PRO A 143 -16.55 18.48 -2.80
N GLY A 144 -17.40 17.47 -2.97
CA GLY A 144 -16.99 16.11 -3.31
C GLY A 144 -16.68 15.20 -2.12
N ILE A 145 -16.77 15.68 -0.88
CA ILE A 145 -16.79 14.81 0.32
C ILE A 145 -18.10 14.02 0.38
N PHE A 146 -19.20 14.64 -0.04
CA PHE A 146 -20.49 14.00 -0.19
C PHE A 146 -20.90 14.02 -1.66
N ARG A 147 -21.47 12.91 -2.15
CA ARG A 147 -21.88 12.75 -3.56
C ARG A 147 -22.80 13.88 -4.05
N ASP A 148 -23.73 14.34 -3.23
CA ASP A 148 -24.65 15.45 -3.52
C ASP A 148 -24.33 16.71 -2.70
N ASN A 149 -23.15 16.75 -2.07
CA ASN A 149 -22.73 17.78 -1.11
C ASN A 149 -23.68 17.91 0.10
N THR A 150 -24.41 16.85 0.44
CA THR A 150 -25.27 16.79 1.63
C THR A 150 -24.99 15.53 2.46
N PHE A 151 -25.24 15.60 3.76
CA PHE A 151 -25.20 14.43 4.64
C PHE A 151 -26.56 13.72 4.59
N LYS A 152 -26.73 12.74 3.68
CA LYS A 152 -28.01 12.01 3.44
C LYS A 152 -29.23 12.90 3.13
N GLY A 153 -29.01 13.98 2.40
CA GLY A 153 -30.02 14.99 2.08
C GLY A 153 -30.08 16.12 3.11
N VAL A 154 -29.26 16.08 4.17
CA VAL A 154 -29.16 17.17 5.15
C VAL A 154 -28.09 18.16 4.68
N PRO A 155 -28.42 19.44 4.48
CA PRO A 155 -27.44 20.44 4.08
C PRO A 155 -26.32 20.61 5.10
N VAL A 156 -25.08 20.70 4.62
CA VAL A 156 -23.91 21.06 5.41
C VAL A 156 -23.58 22.53 5.12
N SER A 157 -23.74 23.39 6.12
CA SER A 157 -23.46 24.83 6.03
C SER A 157 -21.96 25.11 6.02
N ASP A 158 -21.57 26.26 5.45
CA ASP A 158 -20.16 26.64 5.34
C ASP A 158 -19.49 26.70 6.71
N VAL A 159 -18.32 26.08 6.83
CA VAL A 159 -17.60 25.91 8.10
C VAL A 159 -17.15 27.26 8.67
N ILE A 160 -16.62 28.15 7.84
CA ILE A 160 -16.07 29.44 8.24
C ILE A 160 -17.20 30.39 8.65
N GLU A 161 -18.27 30.46 7.84
CA GLU A 161 -19.45 31.28 8.14
C GLU A 161 -20.14 30.80 9.42
N THR A 162 -20.27 29.47 9.59
CA THR A 162 -20.85 28.89 10.80
C THR A 162 -20.01 29.21 12.04
N TYR A 163 -18.68 29.04 11.96
CA TYR A 163 -17.80 29.40 13.07
C TYR A 163 -17.93 30.88 13.44
N ALA A 164 -17.89 31.78 12.45
CA ALA A 164 -17.99 33.22 12.70
C ALA A 164 -19.35 33.61 13.32
N LYS A 165 -20.45 33.03 12.83
CA LYS A 165 -21.80 33.23 13.39
C LYS A 165 -21.85 32.78 14.85
N MET A 166 -21.40 31.57 15.14
CA MET A 166 -21.42 31.01 16.50
C MET A 166 -20.48 31.73 17.45
N TYR A 167 -19.29 32.11 17.00
CA TYR A 167 -18.35 32.92 17.77
C TYR A 167 -19.04 34.23 18.20
N ASN A 168 -19.58 35.00 17.25
CA ASN A 168 -20.22 36.29 17.54
C ASN A 168 -21.46 36.17 18.46
N GLU A 169 -22.13 35.02 18.49
CA GLU A 169 -23.27 34.78 19.38
C GLU A 169 -22.84 34.35 20.80
N ILE A 170 -21.92 33.38 20.88
CA ILE A 170 -21.58 32.67 22.11
C ILE A 170 -20.53 33.42 22.92
N VAL A 171 -19.49 33.93 22.28
CA VAL A 171 -18.35 34.55 22.96
C VAL A 171 -18.78 35.80 23.72
N PRO A 172 -19.56 36.74 23.19
CA PRO A 172 -19.95 37.93 23.96
C PRO A 172 -20.83 37.65 25.18
N ASN A 173 -21.58 36.54 25.18
CA ASN A 173 -22.69 36.34 26.13
C ASN A 173 -22.53 35.11 27.05
N ILE A 174 -21.81 34.07 26.62
CA ILE A 174 -21.93 32.72 27.19
C ILE A 174 -20.56 32.13 27.56
N ALA A 175 -19.58 32.15 26.65
CA ALA A 175 -18.25 31.54 26.83
C ALA A 175 -17.14 32.56 26.68
N ASP A 176 -15.93 32.23 27.13
CA ASP A 176 -14.73 33.07 27.03
C ASP A 176 -13.94 32.81 25.72
N ALA A 177 -14.04 31.61 25.16
CA ALA A 177 -13.47 31.25 23.86
C ALA A 177 -14.29 30.15 23.17
N CYS A 178 -14.04 29.94 21.87
CA CYS A 178 -14.54 28.82 21.10
C CYS A 178 -13.37 27.94 20.62
N ILE A 179 -13.56 26.62 20.61
CA ILE A 179 -12.62 25.65 20.05
C ILE A 179 -13.38 24.81 19.01
N PRO A 180 -12.95 24.85 17.74
CA PRO A 180 -13.43 23.93 16.72
C PRO A 180 -12.95 22.49 16.96
N LEU A 181 -13.89 21.56 17.02
CA LEU A 181 -13.71 20.13 16.77
C LEU A 181 -14.09 19.88 15.31
N THR A 182 -13.10 19.66 14.46
CA THR A 182 -13.28 19.62 13.00
C THR A 182 -13.10 18.21 12.46
N HIS A 183 -13.83 17.89 11.39
CA HIS A 183 -13.58 16.69 10.60
C HIS A 183 -13.54 17.08 9.11
N GLN A 184 -12.38 17.57 8.68
CA GLN A 184 -12.16 18.21 7.38
C GLN A 184 -10.69 18.16 6.97
N SER A 185 -10.39 18.52 5.73
CA SER A 185 -9.01 18.52 5.25
C SER A 185 -8.14 19.57 5.97
N MET A 186 -6.84 19.31 6.03
CA MET A 186 -5.84 20.24 6.57
C MET A 186 -5.84 21.58 5.80
N THR A 187 -6.23 21.57 4.53
CA THR A 187 -6.38 22.80 3.74
C THR A 187 -7.53 23.64 4.29
N ARG A 188 -8.68 23.01 4.53
CA ARG A 188 -9.85 23.69 5.08
C ARG A 188 -9.65 24.13 6.54
N ASP A 189 -8.96 23.33 7.34
CA ASP A 189 -8.56 23.74 8.70
C ASP A 189 -7.63 24.97 8.71
N LYS A 190 -6.73 25.09 7.71
CA LYS A 190 -5.88 26.28 7.56
C LYS A 190 -6.69 27.52 7.19
N GLU A 191 -7.64 27.40 6.27
CA GLU A 191 -8.55 28.50 5.91
C GLU A 191 -9.40 28.93 7.12
N LEU A 192 -9.91 27.98 7.90
CA LEU A 192 -10.61 28.26 9.16
C LEU A 192 -9.69 28.96 10.16
N ALA A 193 -8.45 28.49 10.32
CA ALA A 193 -7.46 29.10 11.22
C ALA A 193 -7.13 30.55 10.82
N GLU A 194 -6.98 30.84 9.52
CA GLU A 194 -6.80 32.20 9.02
C GLU A 194 -8.03 33.08 9.33
N SER A 195 -9.24 32.57 9.10
CA SER A 195 -10.46 33.29 9.44
C SER A 195 -10.63 33.52 10.95
N MET A 196 -10.22 32.57 11.80
CA MET A 196 -10.20 32.74 13.26
C MET A 196 -9.28 33.90 13.68
N LEU A 197 -8.09 33.99 13.09
CA LEU A 197 -7.16 35.09 13.33
C LEU A 197 -7.76 36.43 12.92
N ASP A 198 -8.38 36.50 11.75
CA ASP A 198 -9.03 37.72 11.27
C ASP A 198 -10.23 38.13 12.14
N LEU A 199 -10.97 37.15 12.67
CA LEU A 199 -12.21 37.40 13.43
C LEU A 199 -11.95 37.94 14.84
N HIS A 200 -11.03 37.32 15.58
CA HIS A 200 -10.85 37.64 17.00
C HIS A 200 -9.42 37.96 17.41
N GLY A 201 -8.43 37.72 16.56
CA GLY A 201 -7.02 37.80 16.94
C GLY A 201 -6.69 36.86 18.11
N GLY A 202 -5.44 36.87 18.55
CA GLY A 202 -5.00 36.06 19.69
C GLY A 202 -4.71 34.59 19.38
N LYS A 203 -4.42 33.85 20.45
CA LYS A 203 -4.03 32.43 20.38
C LYS A 203 -5.25 31.52 20.44
N GLY A 204 -5.20 30.43 19.67
CA GLY A 204 -6.28 29.44 19.65
C GLY A 204 -5.83 28.06 19.18
N VAL A 205 -6.77 27.12 19.18
CA VAL A 205 -6.54 25.74 18.76
C VAL A 205 -7.72 25.21 17.96
N ILE A 206 -7.42 24.41 16.94
CA ILE A 206 -8.36 23.57 16.20
C ILE A 206 -7.99 22.12 16.50
N ILE A 207 -8.97 21.30 16.87
CA ILE A 207 -8.81 19.87 17.13
C ILE A 207 -9.50 19.11 16.01
N GLY A 208 -8.72 18.48 15.12
CA GLY A 208 -9.23 17.90 13.88
C GLY A 208 -9.09 16.38 13.75
N GLY A 209 -9.84 15.81 12.80
CA GLY A 209 -9.67 14.44 12.24
C GLY A 209 -9.59 14.46 10.71
N HIS A 210 -9.71 13.31 10.04
CA HIS A 210 -9.75 13.06 8.57
C HIS A 210 -8.45 12.52 7.93
N GLU A 211 -7.26 13.05 8.27
CA GLU A 211 -6.01 12.64 7.59
C GLU A 211 -5.43 11.29 8.04
N HIS A 212 -5.93 10.73 9.14
CA HIS A 212 -5.43 9.51 9.78
C HIS A 212 -3.96 9.56 10.27
N GLU A 213 -3.26 10.68 10.08
CA GLU A 213 -1.89 10.90 10.52
C GLU A 213 -1.82 11.92 11.65
N PRO A 214 -0.88 11.78 12.61
CA PRO A 214 -0.69 12.79 13.64
C PRO A 214 -0.12 14.08 13.02
N LEU A 215 -0.79 15.21 13.25
CA LEU A 215 -0.43 16.50 12.68
C LEU A 215 -0.41 17.60 13.76
N ASP A 216 0.53 18.51 13.61
CA ASP A 216 0.76 19.67 14.49
C ASP A 216 1.26 20.82 13.62
N GLU A 217 0.33 21.72 13.28
CA GLU A 217 0.60 22.85 12.38
C GLU A 217 0.25 24.17 13.08
N LEU A 218 1.06 25.21 12.83
CA LEU A 218 0.82 26.55 13.35
C LEU A 218 0.54 27.53 12.21
N VAL A 219 -0.58 28.24 12.29
CA VAL A 219 -0.98 29.29 11.34
C VAL A 219 -0.88 30.65 12.03
N GLY A 220 -0.18 31.61 11.41
CA GLY A 220 0.07 32.96 11.96
C GLY A 220 1.55 33.31 12.14
N ASN A 221 1.85 34.48 12.72
CA ASN A 221 3.23 34.96 12.91
C ASN A 221 3.88 34.31 14.15
N GLY A 222 4.50 33.14 13.93
CA GLY A 222 4.97 32.20 14.95
C GLY A 222 6.17 32.56 15.82
N SER A 223 6.33 33.81 16.28
CA SER A 223 7.44 34.18 17.19
C SER A 223 7.07 34.80 18.54
N ASP A 224 5.81 35.18 18.78
CA ASP A 224 5.18 35.41 20.12
C ASP A 224 3.75 36.03 20.00
N GLY A 225 3.15 36.04 18.79
CA GLY A 225 1.88 36.71 18.49
C GLY A 225 0.67 35.79 18.29
N ASP A 226 -0.40 36.41 17.77
CA ASP A 226 -1.68 35.81 17.38
C ASP A 226 -1.47 34.64 16.42
N SER A 227 -1.79 33.44 16.87
CA SER A 227 -1.57 32.19 16.13
C SER A 227 -2.59 31.12 16.51
N ILE A 228 -3.00 30.33 15.53
CA ILE A 228 -3.91 29.20 15.72
C ILE A 228 -3.13 27.91 15.45
N ARG A 229 -3.21 26.98 16.41
CA ARG A 229 -2.57 25.66 16.30
C ARG A 229 -3.59 24.61 15.87
N ILE A 230 -3.29 23.85 14.83
CA ILE A 230 -4.14 22.77 14.31
C ILE A 230 -3.53 21.44 14.75
N LEU A 231 -4.32 20.62 15.46
CA LEU A 231 -3.86 19.39 16.08
C LEU A 231 -4.73 18.21 15.66
N LYS A 232 -4.09 17.14 15.15
CA LYS A 232 -4.74 15.86 14.84
C LYS A 232 -3.91 14.71 15.44
N ALA A 233 -4.56 13.74 16.07
CA ALA A 233 -3.90 12.70 16.88
C ALA A 233 -3.50 11.44 16.09
N GLY A 234 -3.90 11.30 14.83
CA GLY A 234 -3.68 10.10 14.01
C GLY A 234 -4.97 9.33 13.76
N MET A 235 -5.01 8.04 14.10
CA MET A 235 -6.21 7.19 13.97
C MET A 235 -6.19 6.06 15.01
N ASP A 236 -7.33 5.38 15.16
CA ASP A 236 -7.55 4.17 15.97
C ASP A 236 -7.03 4.27 17.41
N SER A 237 -7.05 5.48 17.98
CA SER A 237 -6.48 5.77 19.29
C SER A 237 -5.05 5.21 19.48
N MET A 238 -4.24 5.20 18.42
CA MET A 238 -2.83 4.80 18.51
C MET A 238 -2.01 5.79 19.36
N ALA A 239 -2.43 7.05 19.34
CA ALA A 239 -1.93 8.12 20.19
C ALA A 239 -3.10 9.02 20.63
N ALA A 240 -2.88 9.81 21.68
CA ALA A 240 -3.81 10.86 22.12
C ALA A 240 -3.08 12.20 22.27
N SER A 241 -3.75 13.26 21.82
CA SER A 241 -3.29 14.64 21.93
C SER A 241 -3.66 15.20 23.29
N VAL A 242 -2.68 15.49 24.14
CA VAL A 242 -2.88 16.22 25.41
C VAL A 242 -2.65 17.70 25.15
N ILE A 243 -3.70 18.50 25.35
CA ILE A 243 -3.74 19.92 25.04
C ILE A 243 -4.02 20.69 26.32
N ASP A 244 -3.06 21.51 26.75
CA ASP A 244 -3.17 22.36 27.93
C ASP A 244 -3.29 23.83 27.49
N LEU A 245 -4.48 24.40 27.70
CA LEU A 245 -4.78 25.79 27.39
C LEU A 245 -4.63 26.63 28.65
N SER A 246 -3.77 27.64 28.59
CA SER A 246 -3.60 28.60 29.68
C SER A 246 -4.26 29.93 29.31
N TYR A 247 -5.08 30.42 30.23
CA TYR A 247 -5.79 31.69 30.11
C TYR A 247 -5.32 32.67 31.19
N ASP A 248 -5.05 33.91 30.80
CA ASP A 248 -4.88 34.99 31.78
C ASP A 248 -6.26 35.49 32.20
N VAL A 249 -6.49 35.50 33.50
CA VAL A 249 -7.74 35.97 34.11
C VAL A 249 -7.42 37.23 34.90
N THR A 250 -7.68 38.37 34.26
CA THR A 250 -7.61 39.72 34.85
C THR A 250 -8.98 40.18 35.32
N GLU A 251 -8.99 40.96 36.41
CA GLU A 251 -10.23 41.37 37.07
C GLU A 251 -10.93 42.46 36.23
N ASN A 252 -12.20 42.22 35.85
CA ASN A 252 -13.00 43.06 34.92
C ASN A 252 -12.59 43.02 33.45
N GLU A 253 -11.74 42.07 33.05
CA GLU A 253 -11.39 41.79 31.66
C GLU A 253 -11.79 40.36 31.30
N ARG A 254 -12.00 40.13 30.01
CA ARG A 254 -12.33 38.79 29.50
C ARG A 254 -11.07 37.91 29.53
N PRO A 255 -11.16 36.64 29.95
CA PRO A 255 -10.04 35.72 29.86
C PRO A 255 -9.49 35.62 28.44
N THR A 256 -8.17 35.70 28.30
CA THR A 256 -7.48 35.60 27.01
C THR A 256 -6.53 34.42 27.00
N THR A 257 -6.48 33.67 25.88
CA THR A 257 -5.57 32.54 25.73
C THR A 257 -4.13 33.05 25.62
N VAL A 258 -3.28 32.66 26.57
CA VAL A 258 -1.87 33.06 26.60
C VAL A 258 -0.91 31.96 26.16
N ALA A 259 -1.29 30.69 26.30
CA ALA A 259 -0.50 29.55 25.83
C ALA A 259 -1.36 28.35 25.43
N VAL A 260 -0.87 27.60 24.44
CA VAL A 260 -1.42 26.33 23.97
C VAL A 260 -0.28 25.30 23.99
N ASP A 261 -0.15 24.59 25.10
CA ASP A 261 0.82 23.51 25.27
C ASP A 261 0.25 22.22 24.71
N TYR A 262 1.06 21.47 23.98
CA TYR A 262 0.65 20.25 23.29
C TYR A 262 1.66 19.14 23.48
N LYS A 263 1.16 17.93 23.73
CA LYS A 263 1.94 16.70 23.73
C LYS A 263 1.13 15.58 23.08
N LEU A 264 1.73 14.92 22.08
CA LEU A 264 1.21 13.68 21.53
C LEU A 264 1.74 12.50 22.36
N GLU A 265 0.84 11.73 22.95
CA GLU A 265 1.18 10.57 23.79
C GLU A 265 0.84 9.27 23.05
N PRO A 266 1.83 8.44 22.69
CA PRO A 266 1.59 7.12 22.13
C PRO A 266 0.87 6.23 23.16
N LEU A 267 -0.23 5.61 22.75
CA LEU A 267 -1.01 4.70 23.61
C LEU A 267 -0.63 3.24 23.40
N VAL A 268 0.06 2.92 22.31
CA VAL A 268 0.37 1.53 21.90
C VAL A 268 1.11 0.72 22.97
N ASP A 269 1.97 1.36 23.75
CA ASP A 269 2.81 0.73 24.80
C ASP A 269 2.15 0.75 26.19
N ILE A 270 0.91 1.23 26.30
CA ILE A 270 0.15 1.26 27.54
C ILE A 270 -0.63 -0.04 27.70
N GLU A 271 -0.63 -0.58 28.92
CA GLU A 271 -1.43 -1.75 29.27
C GLU A 271 -2.95 -1.43 29.17
N PRO A 272 -3.75 -2.31 28.54
CA PRO A 272 -5.18 -2.09 28.40
C PRO A 272 -5.90 -2.21 29.74
N SER A 273 -6.95 -1.42 29.94
CA SER A 273 -7.83 -1.55 31.09
C SER A 273 -8.57 -2.88 31.05
N GLU A 274 -8.48 -3.67 32.12
CA GLU A 274 -9.12 -4.98 32.19
C GLU A 274 -10.65 -4.90 32.02
N VAL A 275 -11.29 -3.89 32.62
CA VAL A 275 -12.75 -3.72 32.57
C VAL A 275 -13.22 -3.41 31.15
N LEU A 276 -12.56 -2.45 30.48
CA LEU A 276 -12.94 -2.09 29.12
C LEU A 276 -12.52 -3.15 28.11
N GLN A 277 -11.41 -3.85 28.35
CA GLN A 277 -11.00 -4.98 27.52
C GLN A 277 -12.05 -6.09 27.51
N GLN A 278 -12.73 -6.36 28.64
CA GLN A 278 -13.85 -7.32 28.66
C GLN A 278 -15.02 -6.90 27.78
N ILE A 279 -15.36 -5.59 27.76
CA ILE A 279 -16.42 -5.05 26.89
C ILE A 279 -16.00 -5.18 25.43
N VAL A 280 -14.75 -4.85 25.10
CA VAL A 280 -14.20 -5.00 23.75
C VAL A 280 -14.18 -6.46 23.33
N ASP A 281 -13.69 -7.36 24.17
CA ASP A 281 -13.61 -8.80 23.87
C ASP A 281 -15.00 -9.41 23.66
N LYS A 282 -16.00 -8.96 24.44
CA LYS A 282 -17.41 -9.34 24.28
C LYS A 282 -17.91 -8.98 22.87
N HIS A 283 -17.77 -7.73 22.45
CA HIS A 283 -18.22 -7.29 21.12
C HIS A 283 -17.41 -7.92 19.98
N MET A 284 -16.08 -8.02 20.14
CA MET A 284 -15.21 -8.63 19.14
C MET A 284 -15.37 -10.15 19.02
N SER A 285 -16.02 -10.80 20.00
CA SER A 285 -16.29 -12.24 19.93
C SER A 285 -17.30 -12.59 18.83
N VAL A 286 -18.20 -11.66 18.45
CA VAL A 286 -19.08 -11.82 17.27
C VAL A 286 -18.23 -12.02 16.01
N ILE A 287 -17.23 -11.18 15.77
CA ILE A 287 -16.34 -11.30 14.61
C ILE A 287 -15.54 -12.60 14.66
N LYS A 288 -15.07 -13.01 15.84
CA LYS A 288 -14.36 -14.29 16.01
C LYS A 288 -15.26 -15.49 15.72
N ALA A 289 -16.53 -15.44 16.12
CA ALA A 289 -17.51 -16.47 15.80
C ALA A 289 -17.82 -16.50 14.30
N LEU A 290 -17.92 -15.33 13.65
CA LEU A 290 -18.18 -15.22 12.22
C LEU A 290 -17.12 -15.89 11.34
N ASP A 291 -15.86 -16.00 11.78
CA ASP A 291 -14.78 -16.59 10.97
C ASP A 291 -15.08 -18.01 10.47
N GLY A 292 -15.77 -18.82 11.29
CA GLY A 292 -16.18 -20.18 10.95
C GLY A 292 -17.53 -20.26 10.22
N GLU A 293 -18.31 -19.18 10.27
CA GLU A 293 -19.69 -19.15 9.80
C GLU A 293 -19.82 -18.96 8.30
N HIS A 294 -20.75 -19.69 7.68
CA HIS A 294 -21.12 -19.53 6.27
C HIS A 294 -21.92 -18.24 6.06
N ILE A 295 -21.28 -17.22 5.49
CA ILE A 295 -21.93 -15.93 5.22
C ILE A 295 -22.52 -15.84 3.81
N ILE A 296 -22.15 -16.77 2.92
CA ILE A 296 -22.80 -16.96 1.63
C ILE A 296 -23.25 -18.41 1.58
N ASN A 297 -24.54 -18.64 1.33
CA ASN A 297 -25.18 -19.94 1.25
C ASN A 297 -26.22 -19.98 0.11
N SER A 298 -26.96 -21.09 0.02
CA SER A 298 -28.05 -21.32 -0.95
C SER A 298 -29.10 -20.21 -0.98
N ASP A 299 -29.24 -19.46 0.11
CA ASP A 299 -30.32 -18.48 0.31
C ASP A 299 -29.88 -17.09 -0.16
N THR A 300 -28.59 -16.76 -0.01
CA THR A 300 -27.96 -15.71 -0.82
C THR A 300 -27.78 -16.13 -2.29
N ALA A 301 -27.82 -17.43 -2.58
CA ALA A 301 -27.67 -18.00 -3.91
C ALA A 301 -28.99 -18.17 -4.68
N HIS A 302 -30.14 -17.73 -4.15
CA HIS A 302 -31.37 -17.57 -4.97
C HIS A 302 -31.16 -16.62 -6.16
N MET A 303 -30.10 -15.81 -6.10
CA MET A 303 -29.62 -14.93 -7.17
C MET A 303 -28.82 -15.67 -8.25
N LEU A 304 -28.49 -16.95 -8.05
CA LEU A 304 -27.91 -17.83 -9.07
C LEU A 304 -28.89 -18.95 -9.44
N PRO A 305 -28.74 -19.59 -10.61
CA PRO A 305 -29.52 -20.77 -10.95
C PRO A 305 -29.31 -21.87 -9.89
N PRO A 306 -30.37 -22.58 -9.46
CA PRO A 306 -30.24 -23.66 -8.48
C PRO A 306 -29.16 -24.67 -8.90
N GLY A 307 -28.19 -24.91 -8.00
CA GLY A 307 -27.07 -25.82 -8.25
C GLY A 307 -25.86 -25.22 -8.99
N ALA A 308 -25.83 -23.91 -9.24
CA ALA A 308 -24.65 -23.25 -9.80
C ALA A 308 -23.44 -23.35 -8.84
N LEU A 309 -22.31 -23.82 -9.38
CA LEU A 309 -21.05 -23.88 -8.63
C LEU A 309 -20.55 -22.46 -8.35
N LEU A 310 -20.32 -22.14 -7.09
CA LEU A 310 -19.61 -20.92 -6.70
C LEU A 310 -18.13 -21.07 -7.07
N SER A 311 -17.65 -20.26 -8.00
CA SER A 311 -16.25 -20.25 -8.44
C SER A 311 -15.76 -18.82 -8.59
N SER A 312 -14.57 -18.56 -8.07
CA SER A 312 -13.78 -17.35 -8.31
C SER A 312 -12.57 -17.63 -9.22
N LYS A 313 -12.52 -18.82 -9.86
CA LYS A 313 -11.49 -19.12 -10.85
C LYS A 313 -11.70 -18.25 -12.08
N ARG A 314 -10.60 -17.83 -12.68
CA ARG A 314 -10.60 -17.14 -14.00
C ARG A 314 -11.37 -15.80 -14.04
N THR A 315 -11.53 -15.10 -12.91
CA THR A 315 -12.14 -13.75 -12.81
C THR A 315 -11.58 -12.69 -13.77
N ARG A 316 -10.37 -12.89 -14.32
CA ARG A 316 -9.73 -12.01 -15.31
C ARG A 316 -9.97 -12.40 -16.77
N PHE A 317 -10.69 -13.48 -17.01
CA PHE A 317 -10.87 -14.05 -18.34
C PHE A 317 -12.34 -14.08 -18.75
N GLU A 318 -13.21 -14.38 -17.79
CA GLU A 318 -14.66 -14.56 -17.97
C GLU A 318 -15.44 -14.09 -16.73
N GLN A 319 -16.74 -13.90 -16.89
CA GLN A 319 -17.66 -13.68 -15.79
C GLN A 319 -17.69 -14.92 -14.90
N THR A 320 -17.67 -14.72 -13.59
CA THR A 320 -17.62 -15.79 -12.60
C THR A 320 -18.82 -15.70 -11.65
N THR A 321 -19.27 -16.84 -11.12
CA THR A 321 -20.43 -16.88 -10.21
C THR A 321 -20.16 -16.16 -8.90
N VAL A 322 -18.94 -16.24 -8.35
CA VAL A 322 -18.54 -15.43 -7.18
C VAL A 322 -18.52 -13.94 -7.53
N GLY A 323 -18.03 -13.57 -8.72
CA GLY A 323 -18.09 -12.19 -9.22
C GLY A 323 -19.51 -11.65 -9.33
N SER A 324 -20.43 -12.42 -9.92
CA SER A 324 -21.83 -12.04 -10.07
C SER A 324 -22.53 -11.87 -8.73
N ILE A 325 -22.37 -12.81 -7.80
CA ILE A 325 -22.98 -12.70 -6.47
C ILE A 325 -22.44 -11.48 -5.75
N PHE A 326 -21.12 -11.33 -5.62
CA PHE A 326 -20.56 -10.21 -4.87
C PHE A 326 -21.05 -8.88 -5.39
N LEU A 327 -21.12 -8.73 -6.72
CA LEU A 327 -21.63 -7.51 -7.35
C LEU A 327 -23.12 -7.32 -7.16
N GLN A 328 -23.92 -8.39 -7.18
CA GLN A 328 -25.34 -8.28 -6.83
C GLN A 328 -25.49 -7.79 -5.38
N LEU A 329 -24.72 -8.36 -4.43
CA LEU A 329 -24.77 -7.92 -3.03
C LEU A 329 -24.36 -6.45 -2.87
N LEU A 330 -23.32 -6.03 -3.60
CA LEU A 330 -22.86 -4.63 -3.61
C LEU A 330 -23.91 -3.70 -4.24
N LYS A 331 -24.56 -4.13 -5.32
CA LYS A 331 -25.63 -3.38 -6.00
C LYS A 331 -26.79 -3.10 -5.04
N GLU A 332 -27.29 -4.14 -4.37
CA GLU A 332 -28.39 -4.02 -3.41
C GLU A 332 -28.01 -3.14 -2.21
N GLU A 333 -26.83 -3.37 -1.60
CA GLU A 333 -26.45 -2.63 -0.39
C GLU A 333 -26.14 -1.16 -0.67
N MET A 334 -25.71 -0.82 -1.88
CA MET A 334 -25.39 0.56 -2.27
C MET A 334 -26.54 1.30 -2.99
N ASP A 335 -27.74 0.70 -3.11
CA ASP A 335 -28.87 1.25 -3.89
C ASP A 335 -28.45 1.69 -5.32
N ALA A 336 -27.71 0.81 -6.00
CA ALA A 336 -27.23 1.03 -7.36
C ALA A 336 -28.06 0.26 -8.39
N ASP A 337 -28.09 0.77 -9.62
CA ASP A 337 -28.75 0.08 -10.74
C ASP A 337 -27.88 -1.08 -11.27
N VAL A 338 -26.55 -0.89 -11.24
CA VAL A 338 -25.54 -1.87 -11.70
C VAL A 338 -24.32 -1.79 -10.79
N ALA A 339 -23.68 -2.92 -10.52
CA ALA A 339 -22.38 -2.95 -9.85
C ALA A 339 -21.32 -3.61 -10.71
N ILE A 340 -20.12 -3.02 -10.74
CA ILE A 340 -18.98 -3.54 -11.49
C ILE A 340 -17.71 -3.54 -10.62
N VAL A 341 -16.88 -4.58 -10.76
CA VAL A 341 -15.51 -4.59 -10.22
C VAL A 341 -14.58 -5.21 -11.24
N ASN A 342 -13.32 -4.79 -11.27
CA ASN A 342 -12.32 -5.51 -12.05
C ASN A 342 -12.01 -6.85 -11.37
N GLY A 343 -11.86 -7.92 -12.14
CA GLY A 343 -11.64 -9.27 -11.63
C GLY A 343 -10.35 -9.46 -10.80
N ALA A 344 -9.44 -8.48 -10.76
CA ALA A 344 -8.27 -8.53 -9.89
C ALA A 344 -8.58 -8.25 -8.40
N CYS A 345 -9.76 -7.70 -8.08
CA CYS A 345 -10.21 -7.47 -6.71
C CYS A 345 -10.67 -8.78 -6.03
N ILE A 346 -11.12 -9.76 -6.81
CA ILE A 346 -11.56 -11.08 -6.35
C ILE A 346 -10.38 -12.06 -6.49
N LYS A 347 -9.92 -12.64 -5.38
CA LYS A 347 -8.60 -13.27 -5.28
C LYS A 347 -8.56 -14.73 -4.85
N GLY A 348 -9.67 -15.33 -4.44
CA GLY A 348 -9.64 -16.68 -3.86
C GLY A 348 -9.30 -17.76 -4.87
N GLY A 349 -9.58 -17.57 -6.16
CA GLY A 349 -9.21 -18.50 -7.23
C GLY A 349 -9.64 -19.95 -6.97
N THR A 350 -10.78 -20.12 -6.30
CA THR A 350 -11.22 -21.38 -5.69
C THR A 350 -12.63 -21.74 -6.15
N ASP A 351 -12.91 -23.04 -6.20
CA ASP A 351 -14.27 -23.57 -6.37
C ASP A 351 -14.82 -23.96 -4.99
N TYR A 352 -16.03 -23.50 -4.66
CA TYR A 352 -16.75 -23.83 -3.44
C TYR A 352 -17.81 -24.87 -3.76
N TYR A 353 -17.41 -26.14 -3.70
CA TYR A 353 -18.22 -27.28 -4.15
C TYR A 353 -19.48 -27.53 -3.31
N ASP A 354 -19.52 -27.04 -2.08
CA ASP A 354 -20.67 -27.10 -1.19
C ASP A 354 -21.66 -25.93 -1.42
N GLY A 355 -21.35 -25.01 -2.35
CA GLY A 355 -22.15 -23.83 -2.63
C GLY A 355 -22.18 -22.82 -1.48
N LYS A 356 -21.24 -22.91 -0.54
CA LYS A 356 -21.19 -22.06 0.66
C LYS A 356 -19.83 -21.39 0.79
N MET A 357 -19.80 -20.19 1.37
CA MET A 357 -18.57 -19.45 1.66
C MET A 357 -18.59 -18.94 3.09
N THR A 358 -17.54 -19.24 3.85
CA THR A 358 -17.36 -18.70 5.20
C THR A 358 -16.80 -17.28 5.20
N TYR A 359 -16.91 -16.57 6.32
CA TYR A 359 -16.34 -15.22 6.44
C TYR A 359 -14.82 -15.24 6.25
N ALA A 360 -14.13 -16.26 6.78
CA ALA A 360 -12.70 -16.45 6.54
C ALA A 360 -12.36 -16.67 5.05
N GLN A 361 -13.25 -17.30 4.29
CA GLN A 361 -13.11 -17.45 2.84
C GLN A 361 -13.43 -16.13 2.10
N LEU A 362 -14.44 -15.38 2.51
CA LEU A 362 -14.70 -14.03 1.96
C LEU A 362 -13.50 -13.10 2.17
N LYS A 363 -12.86 -13.11 3.35
CA LYS A 363 -11.62 -12.35 3.60
C LYS A 363 -10.48 -12.74 2.65
N LYS A 364 -10.44 -14.00 2.19
CA LYS A 364 -9.47 -14.44 1.17
C LYS A 364 -9.84 -13.99 -0.23
N GLU A 365 -11.14 -13.91 -0.54
CA GLU A 365 -11.66 -13.42 -1.82
C GLU A 365 -11.50 -11.90 -1.97
N LEU A 366 -11.80 -11.14 -0.92
CA LEU A 366 -11.67 -9.67 -0.85
C LEU A 366 -10.64 -9.26 0.23
N PRO A 367 -9.35 -9.60 0.07
CA PRO A 367 -8.33 -9.36 1.09
C PRO A 367 -7.90 -7.89 1.20
N PHE A 368 -8.43 -7.03 0.33
CA PHE A 368 -8.11 -5.61 0.31
C PHE A 368 -9.40 -4.78 0.42
N PRO A 369 -9.35 -3.62 1.09
CA PRO A 369 -10.46 -2.70 1.21
C PRO A 369 -10.72 -2.04 -0.16
N THR A 370 -11.43 -2.76 -1.03
CA THR A 370 -11.80 -2.27 -2.35
C THR A 370 -12.77 -1.10 -2.15
N LYS A 371 -12.29 0.12 -2.42
CA LYS A 371 -13.01 1.38 -2.18
C LYS A 371 -14.17 1.54 -3.17
N MET A 372 -15.37 1.15 -2.76
CA MET A 372 -16.58 1.21 -3.60
C MET A 372 -17.23 2.59 -3.49
N ILE A 373 -17.61 3.13 -4.64
CA ILE A 373 -18.37 4.39 -4.78
C ILE A 373 -19.53 4.17 -5.75
N VAL A 374 -20.50 5.08 -5.74
CA VAL A 374 -21.59 5.08 -6.72
C VAL A 374 -21.54 6.37 -7.53
N VAL A 375 -21.52 6.26 -8.85
CA VAL A 375 -21.52 7.40 -9.78
C VAL A 375 -22.69 7.30 -10.75
N ILE A 376 -23.09 8.43 -11.34
CA ILE A 376 -24.08 8.43 -12.43
C ILE A 376 -23.35 8.43 -13.77
N MET A 377 -23.66 7.47 -14.63
CA MET A 377 -23.15 7.41 -16.01
C MET A 377 -24.23 6.92 -16.97
N LYS A 378 -24.05 7.19 -18.26
CA LYS A 378 -24.98 6.70 -19.29
C LYS A 378 -24.84 5.20 -19.48
N ARG A 379 -25.93 4.53 -19.81
CA ARG A 379 -25.92 3.09 -20.11
C ARG A 379 -24.92 2.74 -21.21
N TRP A 380 -24.83 3.55 -22.27
CA TRP A 380 -23.83 3.32 -23.32
C TRP A 380 -22.39 3.50 -22.83
N GLU A 381 -22.12 4.42 -21.89
CA GLU A 381 -20.78 4.63 -21.31
C GLU A 381 -20.33 3.39 -20.51
N LEU A 382 -21.25 2.82 -19.72
CA LEU A 382 -21.03 1.58 -18.99
C LEU A 382 -20.78 0.41 -19.95
N GLN A 383 -21.59 0.29 -21.01
CA GLN A 383 -21.43 -0.77 -21.99
C GLN A 383 -20.07 -0.67 -22.72
N ASP A 384 -19.67 0.52 -23.14
CA ASP A 384 -18.35 0.77 -23.76
C ASP A 384 -17.22 0.39 -22.79
N ALA A 385 -17.35 0.70 -21.50
CA ALA A 385 -16.38 0.28 -20.47
C ALA A 385 -16.28 -1.24 -20.34
N ILE A 386 -17.42 -1.95 -20.30
CA ILE A 386 -17.48 -3.41 -20.21
C ILE A 386 -16.85 -4.02 -21.46
N ASP A 387 -17.28 -3.60 -22.65
CA ASP A 387 -16.78 -4.12 -23.93
C ASP A 387 -15.28 -3.86 -24.08
N TYR A 388 -14.82 -2.65 -23.78
CA TYR A 388 -13.41 -2.31 -23.75
C TYR A 388 -12.65 -3.22 -22.78
N SER A 389 -13.16 -3.44 -21.58
CA SER A 389 -12.50 -4.27 -20.57
C SER A 389 -12.40 -5.75 -20.94
N ARG A 390 -13.41 -6.27 -21.67
CA ARG A 390 -13.54 -7.67 -22.08
C ARG A 390 -12.86 -7.95 -23.41
N THR A 391 -12.56 -6.94 -24.22
CA THR A 391 -11.88 -7.07 -25.53
C THR A 391 -10.43 -6.59 -25.51
N SER A 392 -10.10 -5.60 -24.68
CA SER A 392 -8.74 -5.03 -24.63
C SER A 392 -7.71 -6.04 -24.11
N THR A 393 -6.68 -6.25 -24.93
CA THR A 393 -5.53 -7.12 -24.62
C THR A 393 -4.27 -6.33 -24.28
N GLU A 394 -4.36 -4.99 -24.18
CA GLU A 394 -3.21 -4.10 -23.99
C GLU A 394 -2.33 -4.54 -22.79
N GLY A 395 -1.10 -4.99 -23.09
CA GLY A 395 -0.07 -5.30 -22.09
C GLY A 395 -0.15 -6.66 -21.40
N ASN A 396 -1.07 -7.54 -21.79
CA ASN A 396 -1.23 -8.87 -21.17
C ASN A 396 -0.65 -10.00 -22.05
N ALA A 397 0.14 -10.87 -21.45
CA ALA A 397 0.70 -12.05 -22.12
C ALA A 397 -0.28 -13.24 -22.02
N GLU A 398 -0.42 -14.01 -23.09
CA GLU A 398 -1.22 -15.25 -23.10
C GLU A 398 -0.83 -16.19 -21.94
N ASN A 399 -1.83 -16.80 -21.30
CA ASN A 399 -1.69 -17.87 -20.31
C ASN A 399 -1.32 -19.19 -21.00
N GLU A 400 -1.03 -20.24 -20.23
CA GLU A 400 -0.60 -21.55 -20.75
C GLU A 400 -1.60 -22.21 -21.72
N ASN A 401 -2.87 -21.79 -21.68
CA ASN A 401 -3.95 -22.27 -22.54
C ASN A 401 -4.16 -21.41 -23.80
N GLY A 402 -3.31 -20.40 -24.03
CA GLY A 402 -3.41 -19.49 -25.19
C GLY A 402 -4.40 -18.34 -25.00
N GLU A 403 -4.93 -18.12 -23.79
CA GLU A 403 -5.90 -17.08 -23.49
C GLU A 403 -5.21 -15.86 -22.87
N ILE A 404 -5.61 -14.65 -23.22
CA ILE A 404 -5.00 -13.43 -22.67
C ILE A 404 -5.76 -13.02 -21.39
N PRO A 405 -5.15 -13.07 -20.18
CA PRO A 405 -5.76 -12.53 -18.98
C PRO A 405 -5.98 -11.04 -19.14
N ARG A 406 -7.19 -10.55 -18.87
CA ARG A 406 -7.49 -9.13 -18.96
C ARG A 406 -7.51 -8.59 -17.54
N ARG A 407 -6.43 -7.90 -17.15
CA ARG A 407 -6.31 -7.32 -15.79
C ARG A 407 -7.51 -6.43 -15.44
N GLY A 408 -8.05 -5.74 -16.43
CA GLY A 408 -9.23 -4.90 -16.32
C GLY A 408 -10.56 -5.60 -16.54
N TYR A 409 -10.62 -6.93 -16.76
CA TYR A 409 -11.89 -7.63 -17.03
C TYR A 409 -12.93 -7.23 -15.98
N LEU A 410 -13.98 -6.52 -16.42
CA LEU A 410 -15.05 -6.12 -15.53
C LEU A 410 -15.99 -7.31 -15.33
N GLN A 411 -16.08 -7.73 -14.07
CA GLN A 411 -17.20 -8.50 -13.56
C GLN A 411 -18.38 -7.53 -13.42
N VAL A 412 -19.58 -8.02 -13.70
CA VAL A 412 -20.85 -7.28 -13.53
C VAL A 412 -21.79 -8.05 -12.59
N ASP A 413 -22.79 -7.38 -12.00
CA ASP A 413 -23.83 -8.06 -11.22
C ASP A 413 -24.64 -9.06 -12.07
N TRP A 414 -25.31 -9.99 -11.38
CA TRP A 414 -26.01 -11.09 -12.03
C TRP A 414 -27.11 -10.61 -12.99
N ASP A 415 -27.90 -9.61 -12.58
CA ASP A 415 -28.99 -9.10 -13.41
C ASP A 415 -28.46 -8.53 -14.73
N TYR A 416 -27.39 -7.72 -14.65
CA TYR A 416 -26.77 -7.16 -15.85
C TYR A 416 -26.13 -8.24 -16.73
N ASP A 417 -25.55 -9.30 -16.15
CA ASP A 417 -24.94 -10.40 -16.92
C ASP A 417 -25.97 -11.23 -17.70
N GLN A 418 -27.12 -11.52 -17.10
CA GLN A 418 -28.17 -12.33 -17.72
C GLN A 418 -28.99 -11.56 -18.75
N VAL A 419 -29.39 -10.34 -18.37
CA VAL A 419 -30.37 -9.54 -19.10
C VAL A 419 -29.69 -8.60 -20.08
N GLY A 420 -28.43 -8.25 -19.82
CA GLY A 420 -27.65 -7.34 -20.65
C GLY A 420 -28.31 -5.98 -20.78
N TYR A 421 -28.36 -5.51 -22.02
CA TYR A 421 -28.78 -4.15 -22.38
C TYR A 421 -30.31 -4.04 -22.53
N LEU A 422 -31.06 -4.05 -21.43
CA LEU A 422 -32.48 -3.63 -21.45
C LEU A 422 -32.61 -2.16 -21.02
N GLY A 423 -33.03 -1.30 -21.96
CA GLY A 423 -33.23 0.13 -21.73
C GLY A 423 -32.70 0.99 -22.89
N SER A 424 -32.88 2.31 -22.79
CA SER A 424 -32.32 3.26 -23.75
C SER A 424 -30.82 3.46 -23.50
N PRO A 425 -29.99 3.63 -24.55
CA PRO A 425 -28.58 4.00 -24.42
C PRO A 425 -28.31 5.22 -23.54
N ASP A 426 -29.23 6.19 -23.59
CA ASP A 426 -29.08 7.49 -22.96
C ASP A 426 -29.66 7.55 -21.54
N ASP A 427 -30.15 6.43 -21.01
CA ASP A 427 -30.60 6.32 -19.63
C ASP A 427 -29.43 6.55 -18.67
N ASP A 428 -29.67 7.33 -17.63
CA ASP A 428 -28.74 7.51 -16.51
C ASP A 428 -28.83 6.32 -15.56
N LEU A 429 -27.67 5.74 -15.24
CA LEU A 429 -27.53 4.62 -14.31
C LEU A 429 -26.68 5.03 -13.11
N LYS A 430 -27.15 4.70 -11.91
CA LYS A 430 -26.33 4.64 -10.71
C LYS A 430 -25.46 3.39 -10.79
N VAL A 431 -24.17 3.56 -11.02
CA VAL A 431 -23.22 2.45 -11.13
C VAL A 431 -22.33 2.42 -9.89
N ALA A 432 -22.34 1.31 -9.16
CA ALA A 432 -21.42 1.03 -8.07
C ALA A 432 -20.10 0.46 -8.63
N LEU A 433 -18.96 1.07 -8.33
CA LEU A 433 -17.66 0.64 -8.82
C LEU A 433 -16.49 1.01 -7.90
N PRO A 434 -15.34 0.32 -8.02
CA PRO A 434 -14.10 0.77 -7.40
C PRO A 434 -13.66 2.14 -7.93
N ARG A 435 -13.47 3.10 -7.02
CA ARG A 435 -13.10 4.49 -7.37
C ARG A 435 -11.86 4.59 -8.24
N ASN A 436 -10.86 3.75 -7.98
CA ASN A 436 -9.59 3.76 -8.68
C ASN A 436 -9.71 3.47 -10.19
N LEU A 437 -10.76 2.79 -10.65
CA LEU A 437 -11.00 2.53 -12.07
C LEU A 437 -11.19 3.84 -12.86
N LEU A 438 -11.82 4.84 -12.25
CA LEU A 438 -11.98 6.17 -12.84
C LEU A 438 -10.66 6.96 -12.87
N ASN A 439 -9.73 6.65 -11.96
CA ASN A 439 -8.38 7.24 -11.91
C ASN A 439 -7.35 6.49 -12.78
N GLY A 440 -7.80 5.59 -13.64
CA GLY A 440 -6.94 4.86 -14.58
C GLY A 440 -6.36 3.55 -14.07
N PHE A 441 -6.84 3.05 -12.93
CA PHE A 441 -6.56 1.67 -12.52
C PHE A 441 -7.09 0.70 -13.59
N CYS A 442 -6.28 -0.30 -13.93
CA CYS A 442 -6.51 -1.22 -15.05
C CYS A 442 -6.63 -0.57 -16.45
N LYS A 443 -6.38 0.75 -16.58
CA LYS A 443 -6.38 1.50 -17.84
C LYS A 443 -7.64 1.31 -18.70
N ILE A 444 -8.81 1.23 -18.06
CA ILE A 444 -10.09 1.11 -18.76
C ILE A 444 -10.44 2.50 -19.31
N LYS A 445 -10.02 2.79 -20.56
CA LYS A 445 -10.09 4.14 -21.16
C LYS A 445 -11.49 4.76 -21.10
N PRO A 446 -12.61 4.04 -21.32
CA PRO A 446 -13.93 4.62 -21.15
C PRO A 446 -14.20 5.13 -19.72
N LEU A 447 -13.87 4.34 -18.69
CA LEU A 447 -14.02 4.77 -17.29
C LEU A 447 -13.12 5.95 -16.93
N MET A 448 -11.93 6.04 -17.50
CA MET A 448 -11.05 7.20 -17.31
C MET A 448 -11.67 8.48 -17.87
N LYS A 449 -12.30 8.43 -19.05
CA LYS A 449 -13.02 9.58 -19.61
C LYS A 449 -14.17 10.03 -18.72
N ILE A 450 -14.90 9.08 -18.14
CA ILE A 450 -15.95 9.36 -17.16
C ILE A 450 -15.33 10.03 -15.92
N GLY A 451 -14.21 9.51 -15.41
CA GLY A 451 -13.47 10.12 -14.31
C GLY A 451 -13.04 11.56 -14.60
N ASP A 452 -12.52 11.83 -15.80
CA ASP A 452 -12.15 13.18 -16.24
C ASP A 452 -13.36 14.12 -16.34
N ARG A 453 -14.50 13.63 -16.85
CA ARG A 453 -15.78 14.37 -16.89
C ARG A 453 -16.25 14.73 -15.48
N LEU A 454 -16.34 13.75 -14.59
CA LEU A 454 -16.77 13.95 -13.21
C LEU A 454 -15.87 14.95 -12.45
N LYS A 455 -14.57 14.97 -12.73
CA LYS A 455 -13.63 15.96 -12.18
C LYS A 455 -13.87 17.36 -12.74
N GLN A 456 -14.16 17.49 -14.03
CA GLN A 456 -14.51 18.77 -14.65
C GLN A 456 -15.82 19.33 -14.06
N ASP A 457 -16.79 18.44 -13.83
CA ASP A 457 -18.10 18.77 -13.27
C ASP A 457 -18.08 18.97 -11.74
N LYS A 458 -16.92 18.75 -11.09
CA LYS A 458 -16.72 18.83 -9.63
C LYS A 458 -17.64 17.93 -8.80
N ILE A 459 -18.04 16.79 -9.37
CA ILE A 459 -18.88 15.76 -8.72
C ILE A 459 -18.14 14.43 -8.57
N PHE A 460 -16.81 14.45 -8.73
CA PHE A 460 -15.98 13.27 -8.53
C PHE A 460 -15.83 13.00 -7.02
N PRO A 461 -16.22 11.81 -6.52
CA PRO A 461 -16.08 11.49 -5.11
C PRO A 461 -14.64 11.64 -4.61
N GLY A 462 -14.48 12.23 -3.42
CA GLY A 462 -13.20 12.42 -2.74
C GLY A 462 -12.43 11.11 -2.52
N ASP A 463 -11.16 11.19 -2.11
CA ASP A 463 -10.35 9.99 -1.82
C ASP A 463 -10.93 9.15 -0.66
N ASP A 464 -11.77 9.78 0.15
CA ASP A 464 -12.33 9.25 1.40
C ASP A 464 -13.86 9.03 1.35
N ASP A 465 -14.55 9.48 0.31
CA ASP A 465 -15.95 9.11 0.04
C ASP A 465 -16.01 7.71 -0.57
N TYR A 466 -15.88 6.66 0.25
CA TYR A 466 -16.00 5.27 -0.16
C TYR A 466 -16.41 4.34 0.98
N VAL A 467 -16.97 3.18 0.62
CA VAL A 467 -17.18 2.07 1.57
C VAL A 467 -16.39 0.84 1.09
N PRO A 468 -15.67 0.12 1.97
CA PRO A 468 -14.99 -1.12 1.57
C PRO A 468 -15.96 -2.20 1.10
N ALA A 469 -15.66 -2.83 -0.04
CA ALA A 469 -16.50 -3.90 -0.61
C ALA A 469 -16.78 -5.05 0.36
N ILE A 470 -15.79 -5.47 1.16
CA ILE A 470 -15.95 -6.55 2.12
C ILE A 470 -16.97 -6.20 3.21
N ASN A 471 -17.00 -4.94 3.65
CA ASN A 471 -17.95 -4.46 4.66
C ASN A 471 -19.37 -4.49 4.12
N LEU A 472 -19.58 -4.04 2.88
CA LEU A 472 -20.88 -4.07 2.20
C LEU A 472 -21.39 -5.50 2.02
N VAL A 473 -20.55 -6.42 1.54
CA VAL A 473 -20.91 -7.84 1.38
C VAL A 473 -21.25 -8.48 2.73
N THR A 474 -20.45 -8.19 3.77
CA THR A 474 -20.68 -8.72 5.12
C THR A 474 -21.99 -8.21 5.69
N ARG A 475 -22.26 -6.90 5.57
CA ARG A 475 -23.49 -6.26 6.05
C ARG A 475 -24.73 -6.88 5.42
N TYR A 476 -24.73 -7.07 4.09
CA TYR A 476 -25.84 -7.70 3.39
C TYR A 476 -26.03 -9.15 3.83
N ALA A 477 -24.94 -9.93 3.86
CA ALA A 477 -24.96 -11.33 4.27
C ALA A 477 -25.51 -11.53 5.69
N CYS A 478 -25.06 -10.70 6.63
CA CYS A 478 -25.55 -10.73 8.02
C CYS A 478 -27.04 -10.34 8.08
N LYS A 479 -27.48 -9.28 7.39
CA LYS A 479 -28.88 -8.84 7.37
C LYS A 479 -29.85 -9.97 6.99
N ASN A 480 -29.55 -10.67 5.89
CA ASN A 480 -30.43 -11.72 5.38
C ASN A 480 -30.44 -12.96 6.28
N ARG A 481 -29.32 -13.30 6.91
CA ARG A 481 -29.25 -14.46 7.81
C ARG A 481 -30.08 -14.25 9.07
N TRP A 482 -30.08 -13.04 9.61
CA TRP A 482 -30.95 -12.67 10.74
C TRP A 482 -32.43 -12.72 10.35
N SER A 483 -32.79 -12.20 9.17
CA SER A 483 -34.17 -12.30 8.67
C SER A 483 -34.58 -13.72 8.26
N GLN A 484 -33.67 -14.59 7.84
CA GLN A 484 -33.96 -15.98 7.45
C GLN A 484 -34.02 -16.95 8.63
N MET A 485 -33.23 -16.71 9.69
CA MET A 485 -33.36 -17.47 10.95
C MET A 485 -34.77 -17.33 11.54
N ILE A 486 -35.50 -16.27 11.19
CA ILE A 486 -36.83 -15.95 11.72
C ILE A 486 -37.89 -15.84 10.58
N GLY A 487 -37.47 -16.02 9.32
CA GLY A 487 -38.24 -15.65 8.13
C GLY A 487 -39.17 -16.71 7.54
N ASP A 488 -39.16 -17.94 8.05
CA ASP A 488 -40.22 -18.92 7.75
C ASP A 488 -41.25 -18.88 8.89
N ILE A 489 -42.19 -17.93 8.78
CA ILE A 489 -43.28 -17.65 9.73
C ILE A 489 -44.28 -18.81 9.89
N ASP A 490 -44.16 -19.88 9.10
CA ASP A 490 -44.95 -21.11 9.33
C ASP A 490 -44.57 -21.83 10.64
N ASP A 491 -43.43 -21.49 11.27
CA ASP A 491 -42.96 -22.05 12.54
C ASP A 491 -42.95 -21.06 13.73
N PHE A 492 -43.40 -19.79 13.60
CA PHE A 492 -43.42 -18.83 14.73
C PHE A 492 -44.17 -19.43 15.94
N ASP A 493 -45.31 -20.06 15.70
CA ASP A 493 -46.16 -20.71 16.70
C ASP A 493 -45.54 -22.01 17.28
N GLN A 494 -44.43 -22.53 16.71
CA GLN A 494 -43.67 -23.67 17.28
C GLN A 494 -42.59 -23.21 18.28
N PHE A 495 -42.15 -21.96 18.19
CA PHE A 495 -41.05 -21.42 18.97
C PHE A 495 -41.50 -20.45 20.07
N ASP A 496 -42.72 -19.92 19.95
CA ASP A 496 -43.51 -19.35 21.04
C ASP A 496 -43.99 -20.50 21.95
N LEU A 497 -43.15 -20.87 22.92
CA LEU A 497 -43.35 -22.05 23.77
C LEU A 497 -44.49 -21.84 24.77
N ASP A 498 -44.76 -20.59 25.13
CA ASP A 498 -45.83 -20.23 26.06
C ASP A 498 -47.11 -19.73 25.37
N GLY A 499 -47.08 -19.52 24.05
CA GLY A 499 -48.23 -19.17 23.20
C GLY A 499 -48.70 -17.72 23.38
N ASN A 500 -47.82 -16.83 23.84
CA ASN A 500 -48.16 -15.45 24.17
C ASN A 500 -48.15 -14.50 22.94
N GLY A 501 -47.74 -14.99 21.77
CA GLY A 501 -47.67 -14.26 20.51
C GLY A 501 -46.39 -13.44 20.32
N VAL A 502 -45.39 -13.58 21.19
CA VAL A 502 -44.08 -12.91 21.15
C VAL A 502 -42.96 -13.88 21.51
N LEU A 503 -41.75 -13.69 20.99
CA LEU A 503 -40.58 -14.50 21.37
C LEU A 503 -39.73 -13.74 22.39
N ASP A 504 -39.60 -14.32 23.59
CA ASP A 504 -38.76 -13.76 24.64
C ASP A 504 -37.28 -14.16 24.51
N ARG A 505 -36.43 -13.59 25.38
CA ARG A 505 -34.99 -13.86 25.36
C ARG A 505 -34.64 -15.34 25.53
N THR A 506 -35.41 -16.08 26.30
CA THR A 506 -35.19 -17.50 26.55
C THR A 506 -35.55 -18.31 25.30
N GLU A 507 -36.66 -17.97 24.66
CA GLU A 507 -37.15 -18.61 23.43
C GLU A 507 -36.23 -18.32 22.25
N VAL A 508 -35.76 -17.08 22.09
CA VAL A 508 -34.77 -16.71 21.08
C VAL A 508 -33.44 -17.43 21.35
N LYS A 509 -33.01 -17.58 22.61
CA LYS A 509 -31.80 -18.33 22.96
C LYS A 509 -31.93 -19.82 22.60
N LEU A 510 -33.06 -20.44 22.91
CA LEU A 510 -33.36 -21.84 22.59
C LEU A 510 -33.47 -22.07 21.07
N LEU A 511 -34.11 -21.13 20.37
CA LEU A 511 -34.19 -21.12 18.91
C LEU A 511 -32.76 -21.10 18.33
N MET A 512 -31.95 -20.15 18.77
CA MET A 512 -30.57 -20.03 18.32
C MET A 512 -29.71 -21.25 18.69
N GLU A 513 -29.87 -21.85 19.86
CA GLU A 513 -29.17 -23.08 20.25
C GLU A 513 -29.54 -24.27 19.34
N LYS A 514 -30.83 -24.41 19.03
CA LYS A 514 -31.34 -25.45 18.12
C LYS A 514 -30.79 -25.28 16.70
N PHE A 515 -30.63 -24.05 16.23
CA PHE A 515 -30.09 -23.75 14.89
C PHE A 515 -28.56 -23.82 14.81
N LEU A 516 -27.86 -23.33 15.83
CA LEU A 516 -26.39 -23.28 15.86
C LEU A 516 -25.78 -24.62 16.30
N GLY A 517 -26.57 -25.50 16.94
CA GLY A 517 -26.10 -26.80 17.45
C GLY A 517 -25.22 -26.67 18.70
N HIS A 518 -25.12 -25.48 19.27
CA HIS A 518 -24.46 -25.17 20.54
C HIS A 518 -25.11 -23.95 21.18
N GLU A 519 -24.97 -23.80 22.50
CA GLU A 519 -25.53 -22.66 23.22
C GLU A 519 -24.90 -21.34 22.69
N PRO A 520 -25.71 -20.38 22.21
CA PRO A 520 -25.21 -19.07 21.79
C PRO A 520 -24.83 -18.24 23.01
N ALA A 521 -23.80 -17.42 22.86
CA ALA A 521 -23.44 -16.49 23.91
C ALA A 521 -24.56 -15.46 24.10
N ASP A 522 -24.82 -15.07 25.36
CA ASP A 522 -25.95 -14.25 25.77
C ASP A 522 -26.13 -12.94 24.99
N PHE A 523 -25.03 -12.31 24.56
CA PHE A 523 -25.11 -11.07 23.79
C PHE A 523 -25.50 -11.27 22.33
N VAL A 524 -25.25 -12.45 21.76
CA VAL A 524 -25.69 -12.80 20.41
C VAL A 524 -27.22 -12.95 20.39
N VAL A 525 -27.77 -13.46 21.48
CA VAL A 525 -29.22 -13.52 21.72
C VAL A 525 -29.79 -12.12 21.89
N ASP A 526 -29.15 -11.28 22.70
CA ASP A 526 -29.57 -9.88 22.88
C ASP A 526 -29.52 -9.09 21.56
N ASP A 527 -28.50 -9.31 20.72
CA ASP A 527 -28.35 -8.68 19.40
C ASP A 527 -29.41 -9.15 18.40
N MET A 528 -29.80 -10.43 18.47
CA MET A 528 -30.87 -10.99 17.64
C MET A 528 -32.22 -10.35 17.97
N ILE A 529 -32.56 -10.26 19.26
CA ILE A 529 -33.79 -9.61 19.73
C ILE A 529 -33.78 -8.16 19.27
N ALA A 530 -32.71 -7.41 19.55
CA ALA A 530 -32.61 -6.00 19.20
C ALA A 530 -32.50 -5.71 17.69
N ALA A 531 -32.33 -6.72 16.84
CA ALA A 531 -32.34 -6.58 15.39
C ALA A 531 -33.75 -6.71 14.79
N LEU A 532 -34.69 -7.29 15.54
CA LEU A 532 -36.02 -7.68 15.06
C LEU A 532 -37.16 -7.11 15.90
N ASP A 533 -36.89 -6.78 17.15
CA ASP A 533 -37.73 -5.99 18.05
C ASP A 533 -37.77 -4.54 17.55
N ALA A 534 -38.70 -4.24 16.63
CA ALA A 534 -38.80 -2.94 15.99
C ALA A 534 -39.48 -1.87 16.89
N ASP A 535 -40.16 -2.29 17.96
CA ASP A 535 -40.82 -1.41 18.93
C ASP A 535 -40.08 -1.30 20.28
N GLU A 536 -38.92 -1.95 20.39
CA GLU A 536 -38.00 -1.94 21.55
C GLU A 536 -38.63 -2.42 22.86
N ASN A 537 -39.59 -3.35 22.78
CA ASN A 537 -40.29 -3.88 23.95
C ASN A 537 -39.55 -5.03 24.65
N GLY A 538 -38.43 -5.49 24.07
CA GLY A 538 -37.56 -6.56 24.58
C GLY A 538 -37.96 -7.96 24.14
N VAL A 539 -38.93 -8.09 23.24
CA VAL A 539 -39.44 -9.36 22.67
C VAL A 539 -39.67 -9.22 21.16
N ILE A 540 -39.79 -10.33 20.44
CA ILE A 540 -40.04 -10.31 18.98
C ILE A 540 -41.49 -10.69 18.72
N ASP A 541 -42.30 -9.75 18.23
CA ASP A 541 -43.69 -9.94 17.84
C ASP A 541 -43.86 -10.37 16.38
N LYS A 542 -44.96 -11.08 16.10
CA LYS A 542 -45.25 -11.72 14.80
C LYS A 542 -45.35 -10.73 13.63
N ASP A 543 -45.64 -9.46 13.91
CA ASP A 543 -45.81 -8.41 12.90
C ASP A 543 -44.51 -7.63 12.60
N CYS A 544 -43.49 -7.68 13.48
CA CYS A 544 -42.22 -6.98 13.28
C CYS A 544 -41.30 -7.61 12.23
N SER A 545 -41.62 -8.81 11.74
CA SER A 545 -40.94 -9.49 10.64
C SER A 545 -41.24 -8.93 9.23
N TYR A 546 -42.06 -7.87 9.09
CA TYR A 546 -42.37 -7.25 7.79
C TYR A 546 -42.04 -5.74 7.71
N PRO A 547 -40.86 -5.34 7.22
CA PRO A 547 -40.73 -4.08 6.51
C PRO A 547 -41.41 -4.25 5.15
N SER A 548 -42.49 -3.49 4.95
CA SER A 548 -43.31 -3.43 3.74
C SER A 548 -42.53 -3.60 2.43
N GLN A 549 -42.88 -4.65 1.69
CA GLN A 549 -42.51 -4.85 0.29
C GLN A 549 -42.86 -3.63 -0.56
N GLN A 550 -41.86 -2.87 -1.02
CA GLN A 550 -41.91 -2.42 -2.41
C GLN A 550 -41.45 -3.62 -3.25
N ALA A 551 -42.44 -4.42 -3.66
CA ALA A 551 -42.23 -5.54 -4.56
C ALA A 551 -41.42 -5.09 -5.80
N PRO A 552 -40.38 -5.84 -6.23
CA PRO A 552 -39.83 -5.64 -7.55
C PRO A 552 -40.98 -5.81 -8.56
N ARG A 553 -41.09 -4.87 -9.50
CA ARG A 553 -42.07 -4.90 -10.59
C ARG A 553 -41.79 -6.10 -11.52
N LEU A 554 -42.13 -7.30 -11.06
CA LEU A 554 -42.34 -8.49 -11.89
C LEU A 554 -43.81 -8.49 -12.32
N LYS A 555 -44.13 -7.64 -13.30
CA LYS A 555 -45.34 -7.81 -14.11
C LYS A 555 -44.97 -7.80 -15.58
N GLN A 556 -45.27 -8.95 -16.21
CA GLN A 556 -45.48 -9.18 -17.64
C GLN A 556 -44.24 -9.25 -18.54
N TYR A 557 -43.55 -10.40 -18.59
CA TYR A 557 -42.98 -10.94 -19.85
C TYR A 557 -42.79 -12.48 -19.81
N THR A 558 -43.66 -13.21 -19.11
CA THR A 558 -43.80 -14.67 -19.25
C THR A 558 -45.06 -14.98 -20.06
N GLN A 559 -45.04 -14.66 -21.36
CA GLN A 559 -45.87 -15.29 -22.39
C GLN A 559 -45.48 -14.74 -23.77
N ALA A 560 -45.31 -15.65 -24.74
CA ALA A 560 -44.72 -15.48 -26.08
C ALA A 560 -43.18 -15.44 -26.03
N ILE A 561 -42.44 -16.41 -26.57
CA ILE A 561 -42.53 -17.00 -27.90
C ILE A 561 -41.99 -18.44 -27.86
N ILE A 562 -42.82 -19.41 -28.23
CA ILE A 562 -42.41 -20.73 -28.75
C ILE A 562 -42.52 -20.64 -30.27
N PRO A 563 -41.51 -21.09 -31.03
CA PRO A 563 -41.77 -21.78 -32.29
C PRO A 563 -40.98 -23.11 -32.32
N GLN A 564 -41.64 -24.26 -32.20
CA GLN A 564 -42.22 -25.08 -33.27
C GLN A 564 -41.17 -25.59 -34.29
N GLU A 565 -41.19 -26.92 -34.44
CA GLU A 565 -40.23 -27.82 -35.09
C GLU A 565 -40.17 -27.76 -36.63
N HIS A 566 -38.95 -27.93 -37.18
CA HIS A 566 -38.47 -28.71 -38.38
C HIS A 566 -39.21 -28.63 -39.76
N PRO A 567 -38.65 -29.12 -40.92
CA PRO A 567 -37.48 -29.99 -41.16
C PRO A 567 -36.56 -29.67 -42.40
N ALA A 568 -35.59 -30.57 -42.63
CA ALA A 568 -35.01 -31.00 -43.92
C ALA A 568 -33.59 -30.54 -44.35
N SER A 569 -32.62 -31.40 -44.00
CA SER A 569 -31.66 -32.06 -44.90
C SER A 569 -30.96 -31.29 -46.03
N VAL A 570 -29.63 -31.19 -45.96
CA VAL A 570 -28.72 -31.63 -47.04
C VAL A 570 -27.46 -32.25 -46.42
N VAL A 571 -27.31 -33.56 -46.62
CA VAL A 571 -26.07 -34.33 -46.48
C VAL A 571 -25.35 -34.26 -47.83
N ILE A 572 -24.08 -33.86 -47.88
CA ILE A 572 -23.12 -34.44 -48.85
C ILE A 572 -21.78 -34.68 -48.15
N ASP A 573 -21.34 -35.91 -48.39
CA ASP A 573 -20.25 -36.67 -47.83
C ASP A 573 -18.90 -36.41 -48.55
N THR A 574 -17.86 -36.74 -47.80
CA THR A 574 -16.44 -37.01 -48.08
C THR A 574 -15.81 -37.02 -49.49
N THR A 575 -14.50 -36.70 -49.45
CA THR A 575 -13.35 -37.34 -50.14
C THR A 575 -12.81 -36.91 -51.52
N ARG A 576 -11.45 -36.96 -51.57
CA ARG A 576 -10.46 -37.01 -52.70
C ARG A 576 -10.01 -35.66 -53.28
N LYS A 577 -8.72 -35.38 -53.55
CA LYS A 577 -7.45 -36.13 -53.78
C LYS A 577 -6.29 -35.12 -53.58
N ILE A 578 -5.24 -35.38 -52.80
CA ILE A 578 -3.96 -36.05 -53.13
C ILE A 578 -3.30 -35.64 -54.48
N SER A 579 -2.08 -35.10 -54.37
CA SER A 579 -0.90 -35.25 -55.27
C SER A 579 -0.33 -33.88 -55.71
N ALA A 580 0.97 -33.58 -55.71
CA ALA A 580 2.18 -34.13 -55.15
C ALA A 580 3.26 -33.08 -55.43
N LYS A 581 4.19 -32.89 -54.50
CA LYS A 581 5.62 -32.70 -54.82
C LYS A 581 6.44 -33.01 -53.58
N ARG A 582 7.10 -34.17 -53.67
CA ARG A 582 8.11 -34.69 -52.74
C ARG A 582 9.49 -34.41 -53.34
N ASN A 583 10.48 -34.30 -52.46
CA ASN A 583 11.93 -34.30 -52.66
C ASN A 583 12.63 -32.93 -52.58
N MET A 584 13.14 -32.61 -51.40
CA MET A 584 14.58 -32.74 -51.17
C MET A 584 14.88 -33.03 -49.69
N MET A 585 15.48 -34.20 -49.45
CA MET A 585 16.18 -34.55 -48.21
C MET A 585 17.43 -33.68 -48.06
N GLY A 586 17.72 -33.20 -46.85
CA GLY A 586 19.02 -32.56 -46.59
C GLY A 586 19.20 -31.97 -45.20
N ARG A 587 19.46 -32.84 -44.21
CA ARG A 587 20.43 -32.66 -43.09
C ARG A 587 20.33 -31.43 -42.15
N ARG A 588 20.34 -31.78 -40.84
CA ARG A 588 20.94 -31.11 -39.66
C ARG A 588 20.07 -30.22 -38.76
N PHE A 589 19.67 -30.80 -37.61
CA PHE A 589 19.84 -30.17 -36.28
C PHE A 589 21.33 -29.77 -36.08
N PRO A 590 21.69 -28.69 -35.34
CA PRO A 590 21.04 -28.21 -34.12
C PRO A 590 20.84 -26.67 -34.00
N THR A 591 19.84 -26.23 -33.23
CA THR A 591 19.65 -24.81 -32.85
C THR A 591 19.47 -24.64 -31.33
N LEU A 592 20.20 -25.44 -30.54
CA LEU A 592 20.20 -25.35 -29.07
C LEU A 592 21.63 -25.33 -28.51
N LEU A 593 22.53 -24.56 -29.14
CA LEU A 593 23.92 -24.37 -28.67
C LEU A 593 24.51 -22.96 -28.94
N ILE A 594 23.70 -22.00 -29.42
CA ILE A 594 24.20 -20.67 -29.84
C ILE A 594 23.99 -19.60 -28.75
N THR A 595 23.06 -19.79 -27.82
CA THR A 595 22.82 -18.82 -26.73
C THR A 595 23.92 -18.81 -25.66
N THR A 596 24.65 -19.92 -25.48
CA THR A 596 25.75 -20.02 -24.51
C THR A 596 27.07 -19.43 -25.02
N ILE A 597 27.25 -19.32 -26.35
CA ILE A 597 28.49 -18.82 -26.96
C ILE A 597 28.50 -17.28 -27.04
N VAL A 598 27.34 -16.64 -27.20
CA VAL A 598 27.24 -15.17 -27.27
C VAL A 598 27.51 -14.50 -25.92
N ALA A 599 27.15 -15.15 -24.79
CA ALA A 599 27.48 -14.67 -23.46
C ALA A 599 28.98 -14.79 -23.12
N LEU A 600 29.69 -15.74 -23.73
CA LEU A 600 31.14 -15.95 -23.53
C LEU A 600 31.99 -15.02 -24.41
N GLN A 601 31.54 -14.69 -25.62
CA GLN A 601 32.29 -13.81 -26.54
C GLN A 601 32.31 -12.34 -26.10
N CYS A 602 31.31 -11.85 -25.35
CA CYS A 602 31.34 -10.50 -24.80
C CYS A 602 32.34 -10.34 -23.62
N LEU A 603 32.74 -11.42 -22.96
CA LEU A 603 33.71 -11.39 -21.86
C LEU A 603 35.17 -11.43 -22.32
N THR A 604 35.45 -11.82 -23.58
CA THR A 604 36.80 -11.85 -24.15
C THR A 604 37.18 -10.61 -24.97
N ALA A 605 36.28 -9.65 -25.17
CA ALA A 605 36.52 -8.47 -26.01
C ALA A 605 36.83 -7.16 -25.24
N LEU A 606 36.96 -7.21 -23.91
CA LEU A 606 37.30 -6.05 -23.07
C LEU A 606 38.65 -6.24 -22.40
N GLY A 607 39.70 -6.32 -23.22
CA GLY A 607 41.09 -6.24 -22.80
C GLY A 607 41.84 -5.26 -23.70
N PHE A 608 42.26 -4.13 -23.11
CA PHE A 608 43.26 -3.18 -23.61
C PHE A 608 43.05 -2.52 -24.99
N GLN A 609 42.59 -1.27 -24.99
CA GLN A 609 43.25 -0.22 -25.78
C GLN A 609 43.24 1.09 -24.99
N GLN A 610 44.34 1.31 -24.28
CA GLN A 610 44.75 2.61 -23.77
C GLN A 610 45.75 3.13 -24.80
N GLN A 611 45.44 4.23 -25.49
CA GLN A 611 46.45 4.96 -26.26
C GLN A 611 46.47 6.42 -25.85
N VAL A 612 47.48 6.72 -25.06
CA VAL A 612 48.04 8.03 -24.75
C VAL A 612 48.59 8.63 -26.06
N ALA A 613 48.35 9.91 -26.31
CA ALA A 613 49.18 10.69 -27.23
C ALA A 613 49.28 12.15 -26.78
N HIS A 614 50.42 12.45 -26.15
CA HIS A 614 50.95 13.79 -25.96
C HIS A 614 51.76 14.20 -27.21
N THR A 615 51.58 15.44 -27.65
CA THR A 615 52.56 16.37 -28.27
C THR A 615 53.23 16.07 -29.63
N SER A 616 53.00 17.02 -30.57
CA SER A 616 54.00 17.95 -31.16
C SER A 616 54.54 17.77 -32.60
N ILE A 617 54.20 18.78 -33.43
CA ILE A 617 54.98 19.54 -34.45
C ILE A 617 54.98 19.12 -35.95
N ALA A 618 54.79 20.18 -36.77
CA ALA A 618 55.02 20.42 -38.22
C ALA A 618 53.89 20.03 -39.20
N GLY A 619 53.37 20.91 -40.07
CA GLY A 619 53.62 22.33 -40.35
C GLY A 619 52.83 22.80 -41.59
N ARG A 620 52.62 24.15 -41.68
CA ARG A 620 52.08 24.99 -42.79
C ARG A 620 50.55 25.02 -42.99
N LYS A 621 49.89 26.15 -43.23
CA LYS A 621 50.20 27.60 -43.21
C LYS A 621 48.85 28.35 -43.39
N ILE A 622 48.64 29.44 -42.62
CA ILE A 622 47.97 30.72 -42.99
C ILE A 622 46.42 30.64 -43.18
N THR A 623 45.54 31.47 -42.57
CA THR A 623 45.60 32.90 -42.17
C THR A 623 44.61 33.20 -41.02
N LEU A 624 44.98 34.14 -40.14
CA LEU A 624 44.18 34.86 -39.11
C LEU A 624 43.34 36.01 -39.76
N PRO A 625 42.36 36.66 -39.09
CA PRO A 625 42.57 37.62 -37.97
C PRO A 625 41.74 37.29 -36.71
N SER A 626 42.29 37.36 -35.48
CA SER A 626 42.46 38.54 -34.59
C SER A 626 41.14 38.97 -33.90
N VAL A 627 41.00 39.31 -32.62
CA VAL A 627 41.93 39.56 -31.50
C VAL A 627 41.09 39.58 -30.18
N ASN A 628 41.73 39.13 -29.09
CA ASN A 628 41.46 39.26 -27.64
C ASN A 628 41.02 40.68 -27.15
N PRO A 629 40.84 40.95 -25.82
CA PRO A 629 40.58 40.12 -24.64
C PRO A 629 39.53 40.73 -23.63
N ARG A 630 39.38 40.05 -22.47
CA ARG A 630 38.82 40.48 -21.15
C ARG A 630 39.39 41.85 -20.63
N PRO A 631 39.14 42.35 -19.38
CA PRO A 631 38.25 41.95 -18.25
C PRO A 631 37.55 43.15 -17.52
N GLU A 632 36.92 42.86 -16.38
CA GLU A 632 36.87 43.67 -15.12
C GLU A 632 35.56 44.33 -14.64
N HIS A 633 35.31 44.06 -13.34
CA HIS A 633 34.74 44.87 -12.26
C HIS A 633 33.49 45.75 -12.48
N GLY A 634 32.54 45.64 -11.54
CA GLY A 634 31.61 46.74 -11.26
C GLY A 634 30.36 46.31 -10.53
N SER A 635 30.14 46.92 -9.38
CA SER A 635 29.11 46.63 -8.39
C SER A 635 27.88 47.55 -8.50
N ILE A 636 26.79 47.17 -7.81
CA ILE A 636 25.75 48.03 -7.19
C ILE A 636 24.49 48.42 -8.01
N SER A 637 23.36 48.20 -7.32
CA SER A 637 22.04 48.89 -7.32
C SER A 637 21.03 48.78 -8.47
N SER A 638 19.93 48.07 -8.13
CA SER A 638 18.57 48.61 -7.94
C SER A 638 17.59 48.80 -9.12
N PHE A 639 16.32 48.54 -8.75
CA PHE A 639 15.05 49.00 -9.30
C PHE A 639 14.52 48.41 -10.64
N CYS A 640 13.52 47.54 -10.47
CA CYS A 640 12.12 47.72 -10.89
C CYS A 640 11.74 47.75 -12.40
N ASN A 641 10.86 46.80 -12.71
CA ASN A 641 9.67 46.86 -13.56
C ASN A 641 9.73 46.86 -15.11
N THR A 642 9.06 45.82 -15.62
CA THR A 642 8.02 45.80 -16.68
C THR A 642 8.36 45.84 -18.18
N ARG A 643 7.71 44.86 -18.85
CA ARG A 643 7.02 44.85 -20.17
C ARG A 643 7.79 44.45 -21.45
N SER A 644 7.31 43.29 -21.96
CA SER A 644 6.89 42.96 -23.34
C SER A 644 7.83 43.14 -24.52
N HIS A 645 7.98 42.09 -25.35
CA HIS A 645 7.30 42.02 -26.66
C HIS A 645 7.55 40.73 -27.46
N ARG A 646 6.46 40.28 -28.12
CA ARG A 646 6.35 39.71 -29.48
C ARG A 646 7.13 38.45 -29.83
N ILE A 647 6.38 37.39 -30.14
CA ILE A 647 6.76 36.39 -31.14
C ILE A 647 5.69 36.35 -32.23
N ASN A 648 6.15 36.46 -33.48
CA ASN A 648 5.39 36.53 -34.72
C ASN A 648 4.69 35.22 -35.07
N ARG A 649 3.49 35.34 -35.67
CA ARG A 649 2.80 34.28 -36.42
C ARG A 649 3.21 34.31 -37.90
N SER A 650 3.54 33.14 -38.44
CA SER A 650 3.28 32.61 -39.81
C SER A 650 4.27 31.46 -40.03
N ARG A 651 3.96 30.27 -40.57
CA ARG A 651 2.94 29.78 -41.50
C ARG A 651 2.69 28.28 -41.24
N LEU A 652 1.48 27.85 -41.59
CA LEU A 652 0.97 26.48 -41.66
C LEU A 652 1.85 25.54 -42.52
N SER A 653 2.08 24.33 -42.02
CA SER A 653 2.26 23.11 -42.82
C SER A 653 1.82 21.91 -41.98
N THR A 654 0.71 21.30 -42.40
CA THR A 654 0.23 19.98 -41.97
C THR A 654 1.34 18.94 -42.08
N ALA A 655 1.85 18.44 -40.95
CA ALA A 655 2.68 17.25 -40.89
C ALA A 655 1.97 16.21 -40.04
N THR A 656 1.44 15.21 -40.72
CA THR A 656 0.98 13.94 -40.18
C THR A 656 2.13 13.33 -39.38
N THR A 657 2.08 13.34 -38.05
CA THR A 657 3.04 12.59 -37.24
C THR A 657 2.66 11.13 -37.29
N SER A 658 3.27 10.41 -38.24
CA SER A 658 3.50 8.97 -38.17
C SER A 658 4.00 8.63 -36.76
N ALA A 659 3.37 7.66 -36.10
CA ALA A 659 3.90 7.06 -34.90
C ALA A 659 5.33 6.58 -35.19
N GLU A 660 6.33 7.24 -34.62
CA GLU A 660 7.69 6.71 -34.60
C GLU A 660 7.64 5.40 -33.82
N GLU A 661 7.76 4.27 -34.53
CA GLU A 661 8.08 2.99 -33.90
C GLU A 661 9.40 3.18 -33.13
N ASN A 662 9.30 3.19 -31.80
CA ASN A 662 10.48 3.17 -30.94
C ASN A 662 11.39 2.01 -31.38
N PRO A 663 12.69 2.26 -31.64
CA PRO A 663 13.59 1.23 -32.13
C PRO A 663 13.65 0.07 -31.12
N LYS A 664 13.31 -1.15 -31.56
CA LYS A 664 13.35 -2.36 -30.72
C LYS A 664 14.76 -2.53 -30.14
N VAL A 665 14.85 -2.56 -28.81
CA VAL A 665 16.11 -2.76 -28.10
C VAL A 665 16.71 -4.12 -28.50
N PRO A 666 18.00 -4.20 -28.86
CA PRO A 666 18.63 -5.47 -29.23
C PRO A 666 18.53 -6.51 -28.10
N PHE A 667 18.14 -7.75 -28.43
CA PHE A 667 17.96 -8.83 -27.46
C PHE A 667 19.16 -9.07 -26.51
N PRO A 668 20.44 -8.97 -26.94
CA PRO A 668 21.57 -9.07 -26.02
C PRO A 668 21.58 -7.98 -24.94
N LEU A 669 21.15 -6.76 -25.29
CA LEU A 669 21.05 -5.65 -24.34
C LEU A 669 19.87 -5.84 -23.37
N VAL A 670 18.78 -6.44 -23.84
CA VAL A 670 17.65 -6.86 -22.99
C VAL A 670 18.10 -7.89 -21.97
N LEU A 671 18.84 -8.92 -22.40
CA LEU A 671 19.38 -9.96 -21.51
C LEU A 671 20.40 -9.38 -20.52
N TRP A 672 21.27 -8.47 -20.97
CA TRP A 672 22.21 -7.76 -20.10
C TRP A 672 21.48 -6.96 -19.02
N ARG A 673 20.44 -6.19 -19.38
CA ARG A 673 19.60 -5.48 -18.41
C ARG A 673 18.89 -6.45 -17.45
N PHE A 674 18.46 -7.60 -17.94
CA PHE A 674 17.74 -8.62 -17.15
C PHE A 674 18.64 -9.23 -16.07
N THR A 675 19.93 -9.35 -16.32
CA THR A 675 20.90 -9.86 -15.33
C THR A 675 21.12 -8.93 -14.14
N ARG A 676 20.68 -7.67 -14.23
CA ARG A 676 21.11 -6.54 -13.38
C ARG A 676 22.63 -6.36 -13.43
N PRO A 677 23.14 -5.53 -14.36
CA PRO A 677 24.58 -5.35 -14.60
C PRO A 677 25.40 -5.12 -13.33
N HIS A 678 24.85 -4.35 -12.39
CA HIS A 678 25.58 -4.02 -11.17
C HIS A 678 25.81 -5.22 -10.25
N THR A 679 24.87 -6.17 -10.17
CA THR A 679 25.04 -7.36 -9.32
C THR A 679 25.91 -8.42 -10.01
N ILE A 680 25.78 -8.59 -11.33
CA ILE A 680 26.52 -9.62 -12.10
C ILE A 680 28.01 -9.28 -12.21
N ILE A 681 28.36 -8.00 -12.40
CA ILE A 681 29.76 -7.54 -12.40
C ILE A 681 30.41 -7.84 -11.04
N GLY A 682 29.71 -7.55 -9.94
CA GLY A 682 30.21 -7.86 -8.59
C GLY A 682 30.52 -9.35 -8.39
N SER A 683 29.66 -10.24 -8.88
CA SER A 683 29.91 -11.70 -8.84
C SER A 683 31.10 -12.11 -9.72
N ALA A 684 31.21 -11.54 -10.92
CA ALA A 684 32.31 -11.84 -11.84
C ALA A 684 33.67 -11.40 -11.29
N LEU A 685 33.73 -10.31 -10.51
CA LEU A 685 34.95 -9.82 -9.86
C LEU A 685 35.28 -10.57 -8.56
N ALA A 686 34.27 -11.04 -7.82
CA ALA A 686 34.47 -11.73 -6.55
C ALA A 686 35.27 -13.03 -6.70
N ILE A 687 34.93 -13.85 -7.70
CA ILE A 687 35.52 -15.17 -7.91
C ILE A 687 37.04 -15.10 -8.16
N PRO A 688 37.57 -14.31 -9.12
CA PRO A 688 39.01 -14.17 -9.31
C PRO A 688 39.69 -13.56 -8.09
N ALA A 689 39.08 -12.55 -7.46
CA ALA A 689 39.64 -11.91 -6.28
C ALA A 689 39.83 -12.90 -5.12
N LEU A 690 38.83 -13.74 -4.86
CA LEU A 690 38.85 -14.76 -3.82
C LEU A 690 39.79 -15.92 -4.16
N HIS A 691 39.94 -16.29 -5.44
CA HIS A 691 40.93 -17.28 -5.86
C HIS A 691 42.36 -16.79 -5.59
N VAL A 692 42.66 -15.54 -5.94
CA VAL A 692 43.98 -14.95 -5.68
C VAL A 692 44.19 -14.76 -4.17
N LEU A 693 43.16 -14.40 -3.39
CA LEU A 693 43.26 -14.29 -1.94
C LEU A 693 43.52 -15.65 -1.27
N ALA A 694 42.86 -16.71 -1.75
CA ALA A 694 42.95 -18.08 -1.21
C ALA A 694 44.28 -18.77 -1.52
N ALA A 695 44.95 -18.39 -2.61
CA ALA A 695 46.18 -19.01 -3.06
C ALA A 695 47.25 -19.11 -1.95
N PRO A 696 48.10 -20.14 -1.92
CA PRO A 696 49.25 -20.16 -1.01
C PRO A 696 50.27 -19.05 -1.33
N THR A 697 50.51 -18.80 -2.62
CA THR A 697 51.41 -17.75 -3.12
C THR A 697 50.81 -17.06 -4.35
N TYR A 698 51.29 -15.85 -4.69
CA TYR A 698 50.86 -15.19 -5.93
C TYR A 698 51.13 -16.05 -7.18
N ALA A 699 52.28 -16.73 -7.24
CA ALA A 699 52.60 -17.62 -8.36
C ALA A 699 51.58 -18.77 -8.50
N SER A 700 51.15 -19.38 -7.39
CA SER A 700 50.16 -20.47 -7.42
C SER A 700 48.78 -20.03 -7.94
N ALA A 701 48.43 -18.75 -7.75
CA ALA A 701 47.14 -18.20 -8.20
C ALA A 701 46.99 -18.20 -9.73
N PHE A 702 48.10 -18.14 -10.48
CA PHE A 702 48.11 -18.04 -11.94
C PHE A 702 48.50 -19.36 -12.63
N THR A 703 48.30 -20.50 -11.96
CA THR A 703 48.49 -21.83 -12.56
C THR A 703 47.31 -22.21 -13.46
N ALA A 704 47.55 -23.09 -14.45
CA ALA A 704 46.49 -23.59 -15.33
C ALA A 704 45.32 -24.21 -14.54
N ARG A 705 45.62 -24.98 -13.49
CA ARG A 705 44.61 -25.57 -12.59
C ARG A 705 43.76 -24.50 -11.88
N SER A 706 44.40 -23.44 -11.37
CA SER A 706 43.71 -22.31 -10.73
C SER A 706 42.80 -21.58 -11.72
N LEU A 707 43.30 -21.30 -12.93
CA LEU A 707 42.52 -20.67 -14.00
C LEU A 707 41.31 -21.52 -14.42
N THR A 708 41.50 -22.84 -14.60
CA THR A 708 40.41 -23.77 -14.90
C THR A 708 39.37 -23.81 -13.79
N SER A 709 39.79 -23.89 -12.53
CA SER A 709 38.90 -23.84 -11.36
C SER A 709 38.07 -22.57 -11.32
N MET A 710 38.73 -21.43 -11.53
CA MET A 710 38.10 -20.11 -11.52
C MET A 710 37.05 -19.96 -12.62
N ILE A 711 37.39 -20.32 -13.87
CA ILE A 711 36.45 -20.26 -15.00
C ILE A 711 35.27 -21.21 -14.76
N PHE A 712 35.54 -22.41 -14.26
CA PHE A 712 34.50 -23.39 -13.96
C PHE A 712 33.53 -22.90 -12.90
N ALA A 713 34.00 -22.25 -11.82
CA ALA A 713 33.13 -21.67 -10.81
C ALA A 713 32.36 -20.44 -11.31
N MET A 714 32.93 -19.68 -12.24
CA MET A 714 32.34 -18.44 -12.74
C MET A 714 31.04 -18.66 -13.50
N ILE A 715 30.99 -19.62 -14.41
CA ILE A 715 29.80 -19.87 -15.23
C ILE A 715 28.54 -20.20 -14.39
N PRO A 716 28.53 -21.22 -13.51
CA PRO A 716 27.36 -21.54 -12.70
C PRO A 716 27.03 -20.44 -11.69
N ALA A 717 28.02 -19.70 -11.18
CA ALA A 717 27.78 -18.57 -10.29
C ALA A 717 27.04 -17.41 -10.97
N LEU A 718 27.41 -17.08 -12.21
CA LEU A 718 26.73 -16.05 -12.99
C LEU A 718 25.32 -16.49 -13.40
N LEU A 719 25.13 -17.76 -13.73
CA LEU A 719 23.80 -18.34 -13.95
C LEU A 719 22.93 -18.30 -12.69
N MET A 720 23.51 -18.57 -11.51
CA MET A 720 22.79 -18.45 -10.24
C MET A 720 22.42 -16.99 -9.93
N ASN A 721 23.29 -16.03 -10.22
CA ASN A 721 22.97 -14.61 -10.08
C ASN A 721 21.81 -14.21 -11.01
N LEU A 722 21.85 -14.63 -12.27
CA LEU A 722 20.76 -14.45 -13.24
C LEU A 722 19.45 -15.10 -12.75
N TYR A 723 19.52 -16.29 -12.17
CA TYR A 723 18.36 -16.93 -11.53
C TYR A 723 17.77 -16.03 -10.43
N ILE A 724 18.59 -15.57 -9.48
CA ILE A 724 18.10 -14.80 -8.33
C ILE A 724 17.53 -13.44 -8.76
N THR A 725 18.24 -12.69 -9.60
CA THR A 725 17.78 -11.36 -10.05
C THR A 725 16.64 -11.44 -11.06
N GLY A 726 16.62 -12.49 -11.88
CA GLY A 726 15.54 -12.77 -12.80
C GLY A 726 14.28 -13.25 -12.10
N LEU A 727 14.40 -14.14 -11.10
CA LEU A 727 13.27 -14.61 -10.29
C LEU A 727 12.59 -13.43 -9.60
N ASN A 728 13.36 -12.53 -8.99
CA ASN A 728 12.83 -11.31 -8.38
C ASN A 728 12.00 -10.48 -9.39
N GLN A 729 12.49 -10.30 -10.61
CA GLN A 729 11.77 -9.56 -11.66
C GLN A 729 10.50 -10.27 -12.13
N VAL A 730 10.54 -11.60 -12.24
CA VAL A 730 9.39 -12.43 -12.62
C VAL A 730 8.29 -12.37 -11.56
N THR A 731 8.65 -12.30 -10.27
CA THR A 731 7.67 -12.27 -9.17
C THR A 731 7.12 -10.88 -8.87
N ASP A 732 7.86 -9.82 -9.18
CA ASP A 732 7.54 -8.44 -8.77
C ASP A 732 7.16 -7.52 -9.92
N VAL A 733 6.70 -8.06 -11.05
CA VAL A 733 6.38 -7.31 -12.27
C VAL A 733 5.56 -6.04 -12.00
N GLU A 734 4.53 -6.13 -11.16
CA GLU A 734 3.64 -5.01 -10.86
C GLU A 734 4.27 -3.94 -9.97
N ILE A 735 5.16 -4.34 -9.05
CA ILE A 735 5.91 -3.42 -8.19
C ILE A 735 7.01 -2.73 -9.00
N ASP A 736 7.72 -3.50 -9.83
CA ASP A 736 8.80 -3.00 -10.69
C ASP A 736 8.27 -2.07 -11.78
N LYS A 737 7.01 -2.17 -12.24
CA LYS A 737 6.39 -1.17 -13.12
C LYS A 737 6.28 0.23 -12.51
N VAL A 738 6.16 0.30 -11.18
CA VAL A 738 6.10 1.57 -10.45
C VAL A 738 7.50 2.05 -10.10
N ASN A 739 8.31 1.20 -9.44
CA ASN A 739 9.60 1.61 -8.89
C ASN A 739 10.73 1.58 -9.91
N LYS A 740 10.68 0.67 -10.89
CA LYS A 740 11.78 0.36 -11.82
C LYS A 740 11.26 0.11 -13.25
N PRO A 741 10.53 1.06 -13.85
CA PRO A 741 9.81 0.86 -15.11
C PRO A 741 10.73 0.46 -16.28
N ASN A 742 12.02 0.78 -16.19
CA ASN A 742 13.05 0.44 -17.18
C ASN A 742 13.57 -1.00 -17.10
N LEU A 743 13.06 -1.86 -16.21
CA LEU A 743 13.47 -3.27 -16.17
C LEU A 743 12.87 -4.05 -17.35
N PRO A 744 13.57 -5.04 -17.94
CA PRO A 744 13.13 -5.71 -19.16
C PRO A 744 11.71 -6.28 -19.14
N ILE A 745 11.28 -6.91 -18.03
CA ILE A 745 9.92 -7.44 -17.92
C ILE A 745 8.91 -6.32 -17.66
N ALA A 746 9.26 -5.31 -16.85
CA ALA A 746 8.39 -4.18 -16.55
C ALA A 746 8.16 -3.26 -17.77
N ALA A 747 9.20 -3.04 -18.58
CA ALA A 747 9.21 -2.25 -19.81
C ALA A 747 8.55 -2.98 -21.00
N GLY A 748 8.33 -4.30 -20.91
CA GLY A 748 7.82 -5.12 -22.01
C GLY A 748 8.88 -5.55 -23.04
N ASP A 749 10.16 -5.25 -22.81
CA ASP A 749 11.28 -5.67 -23.68
C ASP A 749 11.53 -7.19 -23.64
N LEU A 750 11.15 -7.86 -22.53
CA LEU A 750 11.25 -9.31 -22.32
C LEU A 750 9.90 -9.86 -21.85
N SER A 751 9.36 -10.86 -22.56
CA SER A 751 8.10 -11.49 -22.15
C SER A 751 8.26 -12.28 -20.85
N LEU A 752 7.19 -12.36 -20.05
CA LEU A 752 7.21 -13.10 -18.78
C LEU A 752 7.57 -14.58 -18.98
N ARG A 753 7.03 -15.23 -20.03
CA ARG A 753 7.37 -16.62 -20.38
C ARG A 753 8.87 -16.79 -20.68
N ALA A 754 9.45 -15.89 -21.46
CA ALA A 754 10.89 -15.92 -21.76
C ALA A 754 11.73 -15.66 -20.50
N GLY A 755 11.28 -14.75 -19.63
CA GLY A 755 11.87 -14.50 -18.31
C GLY A 755 11.86 -15.75 -17.43
N VAL A 756 10.70 -16.40 -17.26
CA VAL A 756 10.56 -17.65 -16.49
C VAL A 756 11.45 -18.75 -17.06
N ALA A 757 11.41 -18.97 -18.38
CA ALA A 757 12.25 -19.97 -19.04
C ALA A 757 13.74 -19.69 -18.81
N THR A 758 14.17 -18.43 -18.90
CA THR A 758 15.56 -18.01 -18.64
C THR A 758 15.96 -18.30 -17.20
N VAL A 759 15.09 -17.99 -16.23
CA VAL A 759 15.33 -18.20 -14.79
C VAL A 759 15.43 -19.69 -14.47
N VAL A 760 14.46 -20.50 -14.92
CA VAL A 760 14.45 -21.96 -14.70
C VAL A 760 15.65 -22.64 -15.35
N LEU A 761 15.96 -22.29 -16.60
CA LEU A 761 17.10 -22.83 -17.31
C LEU A 761 18.41 -22.47 -16.60
N SER A 762 18.55 -21.22 -16.13
CA SER A 762 19.73 -20.76 -15.41
C SER A 762 19.92 -21.50 -14.09
N LEU A 763 18.85 -21.76 -13.35
CA LEU A 763 18.89 -22.55 -12.11
C LEU A 763 19.38 -23.97 -12.39
N ILE A 764 18.75 -24.65 -13.35
CA ILE A 764 19.05 -26.05 -13.69
C ILE A 764 20.50 -26.17 -14.15
N LEU A 765 20.94 -25.33 -15.11
CA LEU A 765 22.33 -25.38 -15.59
C LEU A 765 23.33 -25.06 -14.48
N SER A 766 23.04 -24.07 -13.63
CA SER A 766 23.91 -23.71 -12.52
C SER A 766 24.12 -24.88 -11.55
N LEU A 767 23.04 -25.52 -11.10
CA LEU A 767 23.11 -26.64 -10.15
C LEU A 767 23.71 -27.90 -10.78
N LEU A 768 23.35 -28.21 -12.03
CA LEU A 768 23.93 -29.34 -12.77
C LEU A 768 25.45 -29.19 -12.92
N MET A 769 25.93 -28.00 -13.31
CA MET A 769 27.37 -27.73 -13.38
C MET A 769 28.05 -27.79 -12.01
N GLY A 770 27.36 -27.39 -10.94
CA GLY A 770 27.86 -27.52 -9.58
C GLY A 770 28.17 -28.97 -9.18
N VAL A 771 27.41 -29.94 -9.67
CA VAL A 771 27.57 -31.37 -9.34
C VAL A 771 28.22 -32.21 -10.45
N SER A 772 28.43 -31.65 -11.64
CA SER A 772 28.85 -32.43 -12.82
C SER A 772 30.31 -32.88 -12.81
N HIS A 773 31.14 -32.34 -11.91
CA HIS A 773 32.57 -32.65 -11.90
C HIS A 773 33.07 -32.95 -10.48
N PRO A 774 33.73 -34.10 -10.21
CA PRO A 774 34.10 -34.51 -8.84
C PRO A 774 35.12 -33.57 -8.17
N VAL A 775 36.05 -33.00 -8.94
CA VAL A 775 37.07 -32.06 -8.40
C VAL A 775 36.62 -30.59 -8.48
N LEU A 776 36.09 -30.13 -9.62
CA LEU A 776 35.70 -28.74 -9.83
C LEU A 776 34.32 -28.41 -9.22
N GLY A 777 33.45 -29.39 -9.04
CA GLY A 777 32.19 -29.29 -8.29
C GLY A 777 32.40 -29.37 -6.78
N SER A 778 33.32 -28.58 -6.24
CA SER A 778 33.70 -28.68 -4.82
C SER A 778 32.53 -28.35 -3.89
N GLN A 779 32.64 -28.78 -2.62
CA GLN A 779 31.65 -28.44 -1.59
C GLN A 779 31.47 -26.93 -1.44
N GLY A 780 32.56 -26.15 -1.50
CA GLY A 780 32.48 -24.68 -1.43
C GLY A 780 31.64 -24.05 -2.54
N LEU A 781 31.78 -24.55 -3.78
CA LEU A 781 30.95 -24.11 -4.90
C LEU A 781 29.49 -24.50 -4.70
N ASN A 782 29.22 -25.75 -4.32
CA ASN A 782 27.86 -26.23 -4.11
C ASN A 782 27.16 -25.50 -2.96
N VAL A 783 27.84 -25.23 -1.86
CA VAL A 783 27.28 -24.40 -0.77
C VAL A 783 26.93 -23.00 -1.30
N ALA A 784 27.82 -22.38 -2.09
CA ALA A 784 27.52 -21.07 -2.67
C ALA A 784 26.30 -21.10 -3.60
N LEU A 785 26.16 -22.11 -4.46
CA LEU A 785 25.07 -22.22 -5.42
C LEU A 785 23.74 -22.60 -4.76
N TRP A 786 23.70 -23.71 -4.01
CA TRP A 786 22.47 -24.21 -3.39
C TRP A 786 21.92 -23.24 -2.35
N PHE A 787 22.77 -22.72 -1.47
CA PHE A 787 22.31 -21.81 -0.42
C PHE A 787 21.82 -20.48 -1.00
N SER A 788 22.51 -19.93 -2.02
CA SER A 788 22.04 -18.72 -2.70
C SER A 788 20.75 -18.96 -3.48
N GLY A 789 20.61 -20.13 -4.13
CA GLY A 789 19.38 -20.51 -4.81
C GLY A 789 18.20 -20.64 -3.86
N ILE A 790 18.37 -21.34 -2.72
CA ILE A 790 17.33 -21.50 -1.69
C ILE A 790 16.93 -20.15 -1.12
N LEU A 791 17.88 -19.33 -0.66
CA LEU A 791 17.57 -18.02 -0.12
C LEU A 791 16.94 -17.09 -1.16
N GLY A 792 17.41 -17.09 -2.42
CA GLY A 792 16.81 -16.32 -3.50
C GLY A 792 15.37 -16.73 -3.81
N THR A 793 15.08 -18.02 -3.67
CA THR A 793 13.73 -18.60 -3.83
C THR A 793 12.83 -18.17 -2.69
N LEU A 794 13.26 -18.39 -1.43
CA LEU A 794 12.52 -17.99 -0.23
C LEU A 794 12.29 -16.48 -0.17
N TYR A 795 13.27 -15.70 -0.66
CA TYR A 795 13.16 -14.25 -0.74
C TYR A 795 12.01 -13.81 -1.66
N SER A 796 11.80 -14.50 -2.79
CA SER A 796 10.93 -14.03 -3.88
C SER A 796 9.54 -14.71 -3.92
N LEU A 797 9.45 -16.01 -3.63
CA LEU A 797 8.23 -16.83 -3.82
C LEU A 797 7.40 -17.03 -2.54
N GLU A 798 6.09 -17.22 -2.72
CA GLU A 798 5.14 -17.62 -1.66
C GLU A 798 5.33 -19.10 -1.26
N PRO A 799 4.97 -19.50 -0.01
CA PRO A 799 4.33 -18.71 1.05
C PRO A 799 5.29 -17.85 1.87
N PHE A 800 6.60 -18.03 1.73
CA PHE A 800 7.58 -17.37 2.59
C PHE A 800 7.76 -15.89 2.23
N ARG A 801 8.04 -15.61 0.96
CA ARG A 801 8.29 -14.30 0.35
C ARG A 801 9.01 -13.35 1.33
N LEU A 802 10.19 -13.76 1.79
CA LEU A 802 10.88 -13.15 2.93
C LEU A 802 11.13 -11.65 2.74
N LYS A 803 11.16 -11.16 1.50
CA LYS A 803 11.22 -9.73 1.17
C LYS A 803 10.13 -8.88 1.83
N ARG A 804 8.99 -9.46 2.25
CA ARG A 804 7.92 -8.75 2.98
C ARG A 804 8.34 -8.31 4.38
N PHE A 805 9.35 -8.96 4.96
CA PHE A 805 9.87 -8.64 6.28
C PHE A 805 11.21 -7.89 6.13
N PRO A 806 11.31 -6.61 6.53
CA PRO A 806 12.50 -5.78 6.27
C PRO A 806 13.80 -6.39 6.79
N PHE A 807 13.75 -6.97 7.99
CA PHE A 807 14.89 -7.66 8.60
C PHE A 807 15.33 -8.89 7.78
N LEU A 808 14.38 -9.73 7.38
CA LEU A 808 14.69 -10.95 6.63
C LEU A 808 15.14 -10.63 5.19
N ALA A 809 14.62 -9.55 4.60
CA ALA A 809 15.06 -9.03 3.31
C ALA A 809 16.53 -8.61 3.35
N ALA A 810 16.92 -7.85 4.38
CA ALA A 810 18.31 -7.46 4.59
C ALA A 810 19.20 -8.68 4.91
N PHE A 811 18.72 -9.59 5.76
CA PHE A 811 19.42 -10.82 6.11
C PHE A 811 19.75 -11.67 4.88
N CYS A 812 18.82 -11.82 3.92
CA CYS A 812 19.07 -12.59 2.69
C CYS A 812 20.23 -11.99 1.87
N ILE A 813 20.24 -10.67 1.70
CA ILE A 813 21.29 -9.97 0.93
C ILE A 813 22.64 -10.08 1.65
N VAL A 814 22.67 -9.81 2.96
CA VAL A 814 23.89 -9.89 3.77
C VAL A 814 24.45 -11.31 3.78
N SER A 815 23.58 -12.31 3.94
CA SER A 815 24.00 -13.73 3.95
C SER A 815 24.63 -14.13 2.63
N VAL A 816 23.98 -13.82 1.49
CA VAL A 816 24.48 -14.21 0.17
C VAL A 816 25.71 -13.39 -0.22
N ARG A 817 25.61 -12.06 -0.23
CA ARG A 817 26.66 -11.15 -0.72
C ARG A 817 27.82 -10.97 0.25
N GLY A 818 27.55 -11.07 1.56
CA GLY A 818 28.53 -10.91 2.60
C GLY A 818 29.27 -12.20 2.92
N ALA A 819 28.55 -13.25 3.30
CA ALA A 819 29.16 -14.46 3.82
C ALA A 819 29.34 -15.56 2.76
N VAL A 820 28.24 -15.96 2.10
CA VAL A 820 28.19 -17.20 1.30
C VAL A 820 29.07 -17.10 0.05
N ILE A 821 29.01 -15.99 -0.69
CA ILE A 821 29.87 -15.78 -1.86
C ILE A 821 31.35 -15.74 -1.44
N ASN A 822 31.69 -14.98 -0.40
CA ASN A 822 33.08 -14.83 0.03
C ASN A 822 33.67 -16.13 0.57
N ALA A 823 32.97 -16.78 1.49
CA ALA A 823 33.43 -18.02 2.09
C ALA A 823 33.36 -19.21 1.12
N GLY A 824 32.28 -19.31 0.35
CA GLY A 824 32.05 -20.41 -0.60
C GLY A 824 33.09 -20.44 -1.72
N PHE A 825 33.34 -19.30 -2.39
CA PHE A 825 34.33 -19.26 -3.47
C PHE A 825 35.78 -19.31 -2.96
N PHE A 826 36.05 -18.81 -1.75
CA PHE A 826 37.36 -19.00 -1.11
C PHE A 826 37.63 -20.48 -0.80
N ALA A 827 36.66 -21.19 -0.20
CA ALA A 827 36.75 -22.62 0.06
C ALA A 827 36.83 -23.42 -1.25
N HIS A 828 36.08 -23.02 -2.28
CA HIS A 828 36.18 -23.63 -3.61
C HIS A 828 37.59 -23.51 -4.18
N ALA A 829 38.19 -22.33 -4.13
CA ALA A 829 39.56 -22.12 -4.62
C ALA A 829 40.56 -23.03 -3.86
N LYS A 830 40.48 -23.08 -2.53
CA LYS A 830 41.33 -23.98 -1.73
C LYS A 830 41.21 -25.45 -2.14
N ALA A 831 39.98 -25.93 -2.36
CA ALA A 831 39.75 -27.32 -2.74
C ALA A 831 40.13 -27.62 -4.20
N ALA A 832 39.52 -26.91 -5.16
CA ALA A 832 39.61 -27.25 -6.57
C ALA A 832 40.93 -26.76 -7.22
N ALA A 833 41.39 -25.55 -6.88
CA ALA A 833 42.64 -24.99 -7.42
C ALA A 833 43.88 -25.49 -6.66
N PHE A 834 43.81 -25.57 -5.32
CA PHE A 834 44.98 -25.82 -4.47
C PHE A 834 45.00 -27.18 -3.77
N GLY A 835 44.01 -28.03 -4.01
CA GLY A 835 43.99 -29.43 -3.54
C GLY A 835 43.85 -29.60 -2.03
N GLN A 836 43.33 -28.60 -1.32
CA GLN A 836 43.11 -28.67 0.13
C GLN A 836 41.70 -29.19 0.44
N THR A 837 41.59 -30.24 1.25
CA THR A 837 40.30 -30.71 1.76
C THR A 837 39.82 -29.76 2.85
N THR A 838 38.82 -28.93 2.55
CA THR A 838 38.29 -27.92 3.46
C THR A 838 36.80 -27.68 3.23
N THR A 839 36.06 -27.44 4.30
CA THR A 839 34.68 -26.99 4.23
C THR A 839 34.59 -25.46 4.27
N VAL A 840 33.43 -24.90 3.98
CA VAL A 840 33.17 -23.46 4.11
C VAL A 840 33.35 -22.99 5.55
N MET A 841 32.91 -23.79 6.53
CA MET A 841 33.06 -23.45 7.95
C MET A 841 34.51 -23.54 8.41
N ASP A 842 35.28 -24.52 7.93
CA ASP A 842 36.71 -24.59 8.24
C ASP A 842 37.47 -23.37 7.71
N CYS A 843 37.09 -22.87 6.53
CA CYS A 843 37.67 -21.63 5.99
C CYS A 843 37.27 -20.40 6.81
N LEU A 844 36.00 -20.27 7.20
CA LEU A 844 35.50 -19.14 7.99
C LEU A 844 36.13 -19.07 9.39
N VAL A 845 36.29 -20.21 10.06
CA VAL A 845 36.82 -20.26 11.42
C VAL A 845 38.36 -20.36 11.42
N GLY A 846 38.92 -21.11 10.48
CA GLY A 846 40.34 -21.46 10.44
C GLY A 846 41.23 -20.55 9.60
N ASP A 847 40.69 -19.73 8.69
CA ASP A 847 41.48 -18.81 7.86
C ASP A 847 41.04 -17.35 8.05
N ARG A 848 41.91 -16.56 8.68
CA ARG A 848 41.67 -15.13 8.95
C ARG A 848 41.39 -14.32 7.68
N ARG A 849 41.96 -14.71 6.53
CA ARG A 849 41.70 -14.02 5.25
C ARG A 849 40.25 -14.17 4.83
N CYS A 850 39.70 -15.37 4.98
CA CYS A 850 38.30 -15.68 4.66
C CYS A 850 37.34 -15.02 5.64
N LEU A 851 37.65 -15.07 6.95
CA LEU A 851 36.83 -14.43 7.98
C LEU A 851 36.74 -12.91 7.77
N LEU A 852 37.89 -12.25 7.60
CA LEU A 852 37.95 -10.80 7.48
C LEU A 852 37.33 -10.30 6.18
N SER A 853 37.55 -10.99 5.05
CA SER A 853 36.89 -10.63 3.80
C SER A 853 35.38 -10.82 3.88
N SER A 854 34.90 -11.92 4.48
CA SER A 854 33.48 -12.18 4.65
C SER A 854 32.81 -11.16 5.58
N LEU A 855 33.46 -10.79 6.69
CA LEU A 855 32.96 -9.76 7.60
C LEU A 855 32.90 -8.38 6.93
N TYR A 856 33.96 -8.01 6.21
CA TYR A 856 34.02 -6.76 5.46
C TYR A 856 32.87 -6.65 4.45
N PHE A 857 32.68 -7.67 3.62
CA PHE A 857 31.61 -7.69 2.64
C PHE A 857 30.22 -7.91 3.26
N ALA A 858 30.11 -8.48 4.47
CA ALA A 858 28.85 -8.53 5.21
C ALA A 858 28.41 -7.13 5.67
N ILE A 859 29.33 -6.33 6.23
CA ILE A 859 29.04 -4.93 6.59
C ILE A 859 28.67 -4.12 5.35
N PHE A 860 29.42 -4.27 4.25
CA PHE A 860 29.06 -3.65 2.97
C PHE A 860 27.69 -4.15 2.48
N GLY A 861 27.41 -5.44 2.64
CA GLY A 861 26.12 -6.06 2.32
C GLY A 861 24.96 -5.41 3.06
N VAL A 862 25.12 -5.03 4.32
CA VAL A 862 24.11 -4.28 5.11
C VAL A 862 23.86 -2.93 4.46
N VAL A 863 24.92 -2.21 4.09
CA VAL A 863 24.83 -0.90 3.44
C VAL A 863 24.06 -1.00 2.11
N ILE A 864 24.41 -1.97 1.26
CA ILE A 864 23.71 -2.19 -0.02
C ILE A 864 22.25 -2.59 0.21
N ALA A 865 21.99 -3.44 1.20
CA ALA A 865 20.65 -3.93 1.49
C ALA A 865 19.70 -2.81 1.92
N LEU A 866 20.16 -1.88 2.75
CA LEU A 866 19.34 -0.77 3.24
C LEU A 866 19.31 0.42 2.28
N MET A 867 20.42 0.71 1.59
CA MET A 867 20.47 1.82 0.62
C MET A 867 19.59 1.58 -0.60
N LYS A 868 19.40 0.31 -1.01
CA LYS A 868 18.52 -0.02 -2.15
C LYS A 868 17.06 0.40 -1.91
N ASP A 869 16.60 0.44 -0.65
CA ASP A 869 15.22 0.71 -0.26
C ASP A 869 14.97 2.21 0.00
N VAL A 870 16.02 3.03 0.10
CA VAL A 870 15.88 4.49 0.29
C VAL A 870 15.11 5.17 -0.86
N PRO A 871 15.38 4.92 -2.15
CA PRO A 871 14.63 5.57 -3.23
C PRO A 871 13.21 4.98 -3.44
N ASP A 872 12.94 3.79 -2.89
CA ASP A 872 11.71 3.03 -3.15
C ASP A 872 10.57 3.36 -2.13
N VAL A 873 10.78 4.27 -1.17
CA VAL A 873 9.86 4.56 -0.06
C VAL A 873 8.42 4.85 -0.50
N LYS A 874 8.22 5.64 -1.55
CA LYS A 874 6.86 5.94 -2.05
C LYS A 874 6.14 4.69 -2.54
N GLY A 875 6.80 3.87 -3.35
CA GLY A 875 6.21 2.63 -3.88
C GLY A 875 6.05 1.53 -2.82
N ASP A 876 6.99 1.47 -1.87
CA ASP A 876 6.93 0.57 -0.73
C ASP A 876 5.79 0.93 0.23
N ALA A 877 5.58 2.22 0.51
CA ALA A 877 4.45 2.71 1.30
C ALA A 877 3.10 2.40 0.62
N LEU A 878 2.98 2.69 -0.68
CA LEU A 878 1.79 2.35 -1.48
C LEU A 878 1.51 0.84 -1.55
N SER A 879 2.52 0.00 -1.35
CA SER A 879 2.43 -1.47 -1.36
C SER A 879 2.38 -2.09 0.04
N ASN A 880 2.24 -1.29 1.10
CA ASN A 880 2.26 -1.70 2.51
C ASN A 880 3.52 -2.50 2.92
N VAL A 881 4.66 -2.23 2.29
CA VAL A 881 5.97 -2.81 2.63
C VAL A 881 6.68 -1.84 3.57
N ARG A 882 6.64 -2.13 4.87
CA ARG A 882 7.22 -1.26 5.91
C ARG A 882 8.75 -1.39 6.02
N THR A 883 9.51 -1.08 4.96
CA THR A 883 10.99 -1.11 4.96
C THR A 883 11.59 -0.19 6.04
N PHE A 884 12.88 -0.36 6.36
CA PHE A 884 13.54 0.52 7.34
C PHE A 884 13.50 2.00 6.92
N SER A 885 13.59 2.29 5.62
CA SER A 885 13.48 3.64 5.07
C SER A 885 12.08 4.22 5.23
N VAL A 886 11.03 3.39 5.15
CA VAL A 886 9.64 3.77 5.45
C VAL A 886 9.46 4.03 6.95
N ARG A 887 10.01 3.18 7.83
CA ARG A 887 9.82 3.28 9.30
C ARG A 887 10.64 4.38 9.97
N LEU A 888 11.89 4.56 9.54
CA LEU A 888 12.85 5.47 10.20
C LEU A 888 13.06 6.78 9.43
N GLY A 889 12.57 6.84 8.19
CA GLY A 889 12.75 7.96 7.27
C GLY A 889 14.01 7.84 6.38
N GLN A 890 13.88 8.29 5.13
CA GLN A 890 14.94 8.20 4.10
C GLN A 890 16.24 8.88 4.54
N LYS A 891 16.17 10.12 5.06
CA LYS A 891 17.32 10.91 5.53
C LYS A 891 18.13 10.20 6.62
N ARG A 892 17.45 9.58 7.59
CA ARG A 892 18.13 8.88 8.71
C ARG A 892 18.85 7.63 8.22
N VAL A 893 18.18 6.80 7.42
CA VAL A 893 18.76 5.56 6.87
C VAL A 893 19.93 5.88 5.95
N PHE A 894 19.76 6.83 5.02
CA PHE A 894 20.82 7.28 4.11
C PHE A 894 22.07 7.74 4.88
N GLY A 895 21.90 8.67 5.83
CA GLY A 895 23.01 9.21 6.62
C GLY A 895 23.71 8.15 7.48
N LEU A 896 22.96 7.23 8.10
CA LEU A 896 23.53 6.15 8.90
C LEU A 896 24.38 5.21 8.04
N MET A 897 23.87 4.82 6.86
CA MET A 897 24.56 3.91 5.95
C MET A 897 25.83 4.53 5.37
N CYS A 898 25.80 5.82 5.01
CA CYS A 898 26.98 6.56 4.57
C CYS A 898 28.06 6.62 5.68
N ARG A 899 27.66 6.90 6.93
CA ARG A 899 28.60 6.90 8.07
C ARG A 899 29.18 5.53 8.34
N LEU A 900 28.35 4.48 8.33
CA LEU A 900 28.80 3.10 8.54
C LEU A 900 29.82 2.68 7.47
N LEU A 901 29.55 2.99 6.20
CA LEU A 901 30.45 2.64 5.11
C LEU A 901 31.77 3.43 5.17
N ALA A 902 31.69 4.75 5.38
CA ALA A 902 32.89 5.58 5.52
C ALA A 902 33.76 5.12 6.70
N PHE A 903 33.14 4.84 7.84
CA PHE A 903 33.82 4.29 9.02
C PHE A 903 34.51 2.94 8.70
N THR A 904 33.82 2.04 8.00
CA THR A 904 34.39 0.75 7.58
C THR A 904 35.62 0.96 6.68
N PHE A 905 35.54 1.87 5.72
CA PHE A 905 36.67 2.19 4.84
C PHE A 905 37.85 2.82 5.58
N PHE A 906 37.61 3.77 6.48
CA PHE A 906 38.68 4.40 7.25
C PHE A 906 39.34 3.44 8.25
N THR A 907 38.56 2.58 8.91
CA THR A 907 39.11 1.58 9.85
C THR A 907 39.96 0.54 9.14
N VAL A 908 39.50 0.01 8.01
CA VAL A 908 40.30 -0.89 7.15
C VAL A 908 41.53 -0.17 6.61
N GLY A 909 41.36 1.06 6.11
CA GLY A 909 42.44 1.88 5.58
C GLY A 909 43.56 2.13 6.60
N ALA A 910 43.20 2.60 7.79
CA ALA A 910 44.14 2.82 8.88
C ALA A 910 44.84 1.52 9.32
N SER A 911 44.10 0.42 9.41
CA SER A 911 44.64 -0.89 9.80
C SER A 911 45.67 -1.41 8.79
N PHE A 912 45.38 -1.32 7.50
CA PHE A 912 46.30 -1.75 6.44
C PHE A 912 47.49 -0.81 6.26
N LEU A 913 47.33 0.51 6.44
CA LEU A 913 48.45 1.46 6.46
C LEU A 913 49.38 1.21 7.66
N ARG A 914 48.83 0.96 8.85
CA ARG A 914 49.65 0.54 9.99
C ARG A 914 50.34 -0.79 9.71
N GLY A 915 49.62 -1.75 9.14
CA GLY A 915 50.13 -3.06 8.76
C GLY A 915 51.22 -3.01 7.67
N SER A 916 51.20 -2.01 6.78
CA SER A 916 52.25 -1.81 5.78
C SER A 916 53.52 -1.31 6.46
N LEU A 917 53.42 -0.31 7.35
CA LEU A 917 54.56 0.19 8.11
C LEU A 917 55.26 -0.91 8.93
N LEU A 918 54.49 -1.84 9.52
CA LEU A 918 55.03 -3.01 10.22
C LEU A 918 55.69 -4.04 9.27
N ALA A 919 55.27 -4.08 8.01
CA ALA A 919 55.79 -4.99 6.99
C ALA A 919 56.89 -4.37 6.11
N ARG A 920 57.51 -3.26 6.53
CA ARG A 920 58.51 -2.50 5.73
C ARG A 920 59.71 -3.32 5.27
N GLN A 921 60.01 -4.42 5.96
CA GLN A 921 61.09 -5.35 5.62
C GLN A 921 60.78 -6.24 4.41
N SER A 922 59.49 -6.40 4.04
CA SER A 922 59.05 -7.17 2.88
C SER A 922 58.38 -6.25 1.87
N ALA A 923 59.10 -5.89 0.80
CA ALA A 923 58.59 -4.97 -0.22
C ALA A 923 57.22 -5.40 -0.81
N PRO A 924 56.96 -6.68 -1.13
CA PRO A 924 55.65 -7.11 -1.63
C PRO A 924 54.51 -6.92 -0.62
N LEU A 925 54.74 -7.21 0.66
CA LEU A 925 53.73 -7.04 1.71
C LEU A 925 53.52 -5.57 2.07
N PHE A 926 54.60 -4.78 2.10
CA PHE A 926 54.54 -3.34 2.28
C PHE A 926 53.67 -2.70 1.19
N ILE A 927 54.00 -2.96 -0.08
CA ILE A 927 53.29 -2.39 -1.23
C ILE A 927 51.83 -2.86 -1.26
N GLY A 928 51.58 -4.17 -1.11
CA GLY A 928 50.23 -4.72 -1.14
C GLY A 928 49.32 -4.09 -0.08
N ARG A 929 49.79 -4.04 1.18
CA ARG A 929 49.02 -3.43 2.28
C ARG A 929 48.88 -1.92 2.13
N ALA A 930 49.90 -1.23 1.59
CA ALA A 930 49.81 0.19 1.31
C ALA A 930 48.75 0.50 0.24
N ILE A 931 48.66 -0.32 -0.83
CA ILE A 931 47.62 -0.21 -1.86
C ILE A 931 46.25 -0.36 -1.20
N VAL A 932 46.01 -1.42 -0.43
CA VAL A 932 44.72 -1.64 0.25
C VAL A 932 44.38 -0.49 1.19
N GLY A 933 45.36 -0.05 1.98
CA GLY A 933 45.23 1.03 2.93
C GLY A 933 44.83 2.35 2.27
N LEU A 934 45.61 2.79 1.28
CA LEU A 934 45.36 4.04 0.54
C LEU A 934 44.04 3.99 -0.24
N SER A 935 43.78 2.90 -0.96
CA SER A 935 42.51 2.74 -1.70
C SER A 935 41.30 2.79 -0.77
N SER A 936 41.39 2.19 0.42
CA SER A 936 40.29 2.23 1.40
C SER A 936 40.08 3.64 1.96
N VAL A 937 41.14 4.38 2.30
CA VAL A 937 41.01 5.78 2.75
C VAL A 937 40.40 6.65 1.64
N MET A 938 40.87 6.50 0.39
CA MET A 938 40.32 7.23 -0.75
C MET A 938 38.85 6.90 -0.98
N ALA A 939 38.45 5.63 -0.84
CA ALA A 939 37.05 5.22 -0.91
C ALA A 939 36.20 5.84 0.21
N GLY A 940 36.70 5.89 1.44
CA GLY A 940 36.03 6.56 2.56
C GLY A 940 35.80 8.06 2.32
N VAL A 941 36.82 8.76 1.80
CA VAL A 941 36.69 10.17 1.38
C VAL A 941 35.69 10.32 0.24
N SER A 942 35.71 9.40 -0.73
CA SER A 942 34.77 9.38 -1.85
C SER A 942 33.32 9.25 -1.37
N VAL A 943 33.05 8.37 -0.40
CA VAL A 943 31.70 8.22 0.20
C VAL A 943 31.23 9.54 0.80
N GLN A 944 32.08 10.21 1.60
CA GLN A 944 31.70 11.48 2.23
C GLN A 944 31.47 12.59 1.20
N LYS A 945 32.34 12.70 0.21
CA LYS A 945 32.27 13.73 -0.84
C LYS A 945 31.04 13.56 -1.72
N GLU A 946 30.77 12.35 -2.18
CA GLU A 946 29.65 12.06 -3.09
C GLU A 946 28.31 11.98 -2.36
N ALA A 947 28.28 11.73 -1.04
CA ALA A 947 27.05 11.76 -0.25
C ALA A 947 26.63 13.17 0.20
N ALA A 948 27.58 14.11 0.31
CA ALA A 948 27.31 15.46 0.83
C ALA A 948 26.27 16.27 0.04
N PRO A 949 26.23 16.25 -1.31
CA PRO A 949 25.25 17.02 -2.06
C PRO A 949 23.92 16.28 -2.30
N VAL A 950 23.78 15.03 -1.85
CA VAL A 950 22.63 14.18 -2.19
C VAL A 950 21.45 14.50 -1.29
N ASP A 951 20.32 14.86 -1.89
CA ASP A 951 19.04 14.84 -1.18
C ASP A 951 18.53 13.41 -1.04
N ALA A 952 18.39 12.95 0.21
CA ALA A 952 17.93 11.59 0.50
C ALA A 952 16.45 11.36 0.15
N GLU A 953 15.69 12.42 -0.12
CA GLU A 953 14.28 12.35 -0.54
C GLU A 953 14.11 12.38 -2.07
N ASP A 954 15.15 12.73 -2.85
CA ASP A 954 15.15 12.60 -4.31
C ASP A 954 15.58 11.18 -4.74
N PRO A 955 14.67 10.36 -5.30
CA PRO A 955 14.99 8.98 -5.70
C PRO A 955 16.09 8.88 -6.75
N LYS A 956 16.23 9.89 -7.63
CA LYS A 956 17.21 9.89 -8.72
C LYS A 956 18.61 10.16 -8.19
N GLU A 957 18.76 11.11 -7.27
CA GLU A 957 20.04 11.40 -6.64
C GLU A 957 20.51 10.22 -5.77
N VAL A 958 19.61 9.65 -4.97
CA VAL A 958 19.88 8.44 -4.18
C VAL A 958 20.27 7.27 -5.07
N TYR A 959 19.59 7.06 -6.20
CA TYR A 959 19.94 6.00 -7.16
C TYR A 959 21.33 6.22 -7.78
N ASN A 960 21.69 7.45 -8.13
CA ASN A 960 23.03 7.77 -8.64
C ASN A 960 24.11 7.48 -7.60
N PHE A 961 23.88 7.86 -6.35
CA PHE A 961 24.77 7.52 -5.24
C PHE A 961 24.84 6.02 -4.99
N TYR A 962 23.71 5.31 -5.05
CA TYR A 962 23.65 3.85 -4.95
C TYR A 962 24.52 3.18 -6.03
N MET A 963 24.53 3.69 -7.26
CA MET A 963 25.42 3.21 -8.31
C MET A 963 26.90 3.56 -8.04
N HIS A 964 27.19 4.66 -7.36
CA HIS A 964 28.54 4.95 -6.86
C HIS A 964 28.99 3.92 -5.81
N LEU A 965 28.11 3.50 -4.89
CA LEU A 965 28.42 2.44 -3.92
C LEU A 965 28.82 1.13 -4.60
N TRP A 966 28.16 0.76 -5.69
CA TRP A 966 28.54 -0.42 -6.47
C TRP A 966 29.93 -0.30 -7.11
N LYS A 967 30.34 0.90 -7.57
CA LYS A 967 31.71 1.12 -8.06
C LYS A 967 32.75 0.90 -6.95
N LEU A 968 32.46 1.38 -5.75
CA LEU A 968 33.32 1.14 -4.58
C LEU A 968 33.34 -0.35 -4.20
N PHE A 969 32.21 -1.05 -4.31
CA PHE A 969 32.14 -2.50 -4.09
C PHE A 969 33.01 -3.29 -5.09
N TYR A 970 33.03 -2.89 -6.37
CA TYR A 970 33.93 -3.48 -7.37
C TYR A 970 35.39 -3.20 -7.05
N LEU A 971 35.71 -1.96 -6.68
CA LEU A 971 37.06 -1.56 -6.27
C LEU A 971 37.54 -2.42 -5.10
N SER A 972 36.67 -2.70 -4.12
CA SER A 972 37.02 -3.56 -2.98
C SER A 972 37.44 -4.97 -3.42
N TYR A 973 36.76 -5.58 -4.40
CA TYR A 973 37.19 -6.87 -4.94
C TYR A 973 38.47 -6.78 -5.79
N LEU A 974 38.66 -5.71 -6.54
CA LEU A 974 39.90 -5.51 -7.32
C LEU A 974 41.13 -5.35 -6.43
N VAL A 975 40.94 -4.74 -5.26
CA VAL A 975 42.01 -4.48 -4.28
C VAL A 975 42.21 -5.65 -3.31
N LEU A 976 41.20 -6.50 -3.12
CA LEU A 976 41.23 -7.65 -2.20
C LEU A 976 42.44 -8.59 -2.39
N PRO A 977 42.91 -8.92 -3.61
CA PRO A 977 44.12 -9.72 -3.81
C PRO A 977 45.37 -9.20 -3.11
N PHE A 978 45.47 -7.88 -2.89
CA PHE A 978 46.62 -7.25 -2.23
C PHE A 978 46.51 -7.26 -0.69
N ALA A 979 45.38 -7.70 -0.14
CA ALA A 979 45.10 -7.75 1.29
C ALA A 979 45.69 -8.97 2.02
N ARG A 980 46.50 -9.76 1.32
CA ARG A 980 47.07 -11.03 1.79
C ARG A 980 47.97 -10.92 3.03
#